data_AF-A0A0P1E4Z3-F1
#
_entry.id   AF-A0A0P1E4Z3-F1
#
_cell.length_a   1.000
_cell.length_b   1.000
_cell.length_c   1.000
_cell.angle_alpha   90.00
_cell.angle_beta   90.00
_cell.angle_gamma   90.00
#
_symmetry.space_group_name_H-M   'P 1'
#
loop_
_entity.id
_entity.type
_entity.pdbx_description
1 polymer ?
#
loop_
_entity_poly.entity_id
_entity_poly.type
_entity_poly.pdbx_seq_one_letter_code
_entity_poly.pdbx_strand_id
1 'polypeptide(L)'
;MRVLYLISCMTFVWGTASFAQVTPPEASDTFLKGRPYSPNADRAYPERVFFGDTHVHTGLSADAGGGGTRLMPRDAYRFARGEQVTSNTGQPVKLFRPFDFYMITDHSDAMGAITDIISGAPNILADKQGREFHNAFNAFNAFNAFNAFNAFNAFNAFNAFNAGGEEALRAMQQLIASFAQGTVSPALNYQPGNPAFATVWGDLIDAAEEFNAPGVFTTFIAFEWTSLVEGNNLHRNVILRDGPEIARKILPYTTTPPIGSPNPRDLYAWLENFEDTTGGDALAIAHNGNLSNGWVFSLVDDFAEGKPPLDRAYAEARSKWEPLYEWSQIKGDGEAHPFLSTEDEFADYETWDFGNLDASIPKESEMLEGEYARSGLLRGLALQAELGVNPYKFGASAATDTHTGLSAVAEDNFFGKHTAYEPSGERASHIGKTFSDGDVAYYGWGYSAAGLTAVWARENTRTSIFDAMERREAYGTTGPRMSVRFFGGDYSEEVIARRDLARIGYSGGVPMGGDIAVEEGEAPDFLVYALRDPVGANLDRIQIIKGWIDAETGEKQEKVYDVAWGGDRTPDENGNLTAVGSTVDLSIPSWTNTIGASELGTVWTDPDFDPSELAFYYARVIEIPTPRWTAYDAIKFGVEMGSDVPMITQERAYTSPIWYTPRN
;
A
#
# COMPACT_ATOMS: atom_id res chain seq x y z
N MET A 1 -38.57 -35.93 -67.14
CA MET A 1 -38.34 -35.37 -65.80
C MET A 1 -36.90 -35.69 -65.41
N ARG A 2 -36.01 -34.70 -65.41
CA ARG A 2 -34.61 -34.84 -64.99
C ARG A 2 -34.41 -33.93 -63.76
N VAL A 3 -33.86 -34.53 -62.72
CA VAL A 3 -33.71 -33.98 -61.36
C VAL A 3 -32.60 -32.92 -61.36
N LEU A 4 -32.90 -31.74 -60.83
CA LEU A 4 -31.97 -30.65 -60.55
C LEU A 4 -31.16 -30.99 -59.28
N TYR A 5 -29.84 -30.92 -59.35
CA TYR A 5 -28.97 -30.82 -58.17
C TYR A 5 -28.51 -29.37 -58.04
N LEU A 6 -28.83 -28.74 -56.91
CA LEU A 6 -28.30 -27.45 -56.49
C LEU A 6 -26.84 -27.64 -56.00
N ILE A 7 -25.92 -26.93 -56.64
CA ILE A 7 -24.52 -26.80 -56.20
C ILE A 7 -24.45 -25.60 -55.26
N SER A 8 -24.18 -25.84 -53.98
CA SER A 8 -23.81 -24.81 -53.01
C SER A 8 -22.31 -24.60 -53.06
N CYS A 9 -21.87 -23.41 -53.48
CA CYS A 9 -20.48 -22.98 -53.40
C CYS A 9 -20.15 -22.61 -51.95
N MET A 10 -19.44 -23.48 -51.23
CA MET A 10 -18.71 -23.10 -50.03
C MET A 10 -17.38 -22.45 -50.45
N THR A 11 -17.30 -21.13 -50.30
CA THR A 11 -16.03 -20.40 -50.27
C THR A 11 -15.29 -20.74 -48.97
N PHE A 12 -14.26 -21.58 -49.05
CA PHE A 12 -13.29 -21.76 -47.98
C PHE A 12 -12.40 -20.51 -47.91
N VAL A 13 -12.65 -19.64 -46.93
CA VAL A 13 -11.68 -18.63 -46.51
C VAL A 13 -10.59 -19.36 -45.72
N TRP A 14 -9.42 -19.51 -46.32
CA TRP A 14 -8.23 -19.92 -45.58
C TRP A 14 -7.83 -18.77 -44.67
N GLY A 15 -8.17 -18.87 -43.38
CA GLY A 15 -7.56 -18.04 -42.35
C GLY A 15 -6.09 -18.41 -42.25
N THR A 16 -5.21 -17.51 -42.70
CA THR A 16 -3.78 -17.61 -42.39
C THR A 16 -3.64 -17.35 -40.89
N ALA A 17 -3.45 -18.43 -40.13
CA ALA A 17 -2.89 -18.31 -38.80
C ALA A 17 -1.47 -17.73 -38.96
N SER A 18 -1.32 -16.43 -38.70
CA SER A 18 -0.02 -15.80 -38.54
C SER A 18 0.61 -16.37 -37.27
N PHE A 19 1.34 -17.48 -37.40
CA PHE A 19 2.36 -17.81 -36.42
C PHE A 19 3.44 -16.73 -36.55
N ALA A 20 3.50 -15.81 -35.59
CA ALA A 20 4.65 -14.93 -35.43
C ALA A 20 5.86 -15.81 -35.08
N GLN A 21 6.53 -16.31 -36.11
CA GLN A 21 7.78 -17.03 -35.97
C GLN A 21 8.85 -15.96 -35.69
N VAL A 22 9.18 -15.77 -34.42
CA VAL A 22 10.29 -14.92 -34.00
C VAL A 22 11.55 -15.49 -34.62
N THR A 23 12.09 -14.81 -35.62
CA THR A 23 13.43 -15.08 -36.12
C THR A 23 14.41 -14.70 -35.01
N PRO A 24 15.26 -15.62 -34.52
CA PRO A 24 16.33 -15.25 -33.59
C PRO A 24 17.20 -14.19 -34.26
N PRO A 25 17.61 -13.12 -33.55
CA PRO A 25 18.57 -12.17 -34.11
C PRO A 25 19.87 -12.90 -34.46
N GLU A 26 20.50 -12.52 -35.57
CA GLU A 26 21.83 -13.02 -35.93
C GLU A 26 22.80 -12.67 -34.79
N ALA A 27 23.21 -13.69 -34.03
CA ALA A 27 24.23 -13.55 -33.02
C ALA A 27 25.55 -13.23 -33.74
N SER A 28 26.01 -11.98 -33.66
CA SER A 28 27.33 -11.63 -34.17
C SER A 28 28.40 -12.35 -33.34
N ASP A 29 29.45 -12.83 -34.02
CA ASP A 29 30.59 -13.59 -33.44
C ASP A 29 31.31 -12.86 -32.28
N THR A 30 31.04 -11.57 -32.09
CA THR A 30 31.58 -10.75 -31.01
C THR A 30 30.75 -10.77 -29.72
N PHE A 31 29.46 -11.13 -29.77
CA PHE A 31 28.57 -11.16 -28.60
C PHE A 31 28.89 -12.27 -27.59
N LEU A 32 29.49 -13.38 -28.05
CA LEU A 32 29.83 -14.54 -27.22
C LEU A 32 31.25 -14.49 -26.64
N LYS A 33 32.13 -13.62 -27.16
CA LYS A 33 33.52 -13.53 -26.68
C LYS A 33 33.59 -12.83 -25.33
N GLY A 34 34.11 -13.53 -24.31
CA GLY A 34 34.31 -13.00 -22.95
C GLY A 34 33.15 -13.24 -21.98
N ARG A 35 32.06 -13.89 -22.44
CA ARG A 35 30.93 -14.27 -21.57
C ARG A 35 31.06 -15.74 -21.13
N PRO A 36 30.57 -16.10 -19.93
CA PRO A 36 30.30 -17.50 -19.61
C PRO A 36 29.39 -18.12 -20.67
N TYR A 37 29.60 -19.40 -20.98
CA TYR A 37 28.76 -20.13 -21.93
C TYR A 37 27.28 -20.12 -21.50
N SER A 38 27.01 -20.12 -20.19
CA SER A 38 25.67 -19.93 -19.65
C SER A 38 25.35 -18.43 -19.57
N PRO A 39 24.40 -17.91 -20.37
CA PRO A 39 24.00 -16.50 -20.32
C PRO A 39 23.27 -16.12 -19.02
N ASN A 40 23.00 -17.10 -18.15
CA ASN A 40 22.35 -16.94 -16.86
C ASN A 40 23.34 -16.99 -15.67
N ALA A 41 24.60 -17.36 -15.91
CA ALA A 41 25.61 -17.36 -14.85
C ALA A 41 25.97 -15.91 -14.46
N ASP A 42 26.27 -15.70 -13.18
CA ASP A 42 26.78 -14.43 -12.62
C ASP A 42 25.87 -13.21 -12.85
N ARG A 43 24.57 -13.42 -13.06
CA ARG A 43 23.59 -12.33 -13.09
C ARG A 43 23.44 -11.70 -11.72
N ALA A 44 23.71 -10.41 -11.65
CA ALA A 44 23.71 -9.63 -10.41
C ALA A 44 22.65 -8.51 -10.45
N TYR A 45 21.45 -8.79 -10.95
CA TYR A 45 20.34 -7.85 -10.94
C TYR A 45 19.02 -8.56 -10.60
N PRO A 46 18.04 -7.89 -9.98
CA PRO A 46 16.73 -8.47 -9.69
C PRO A 46 16.00 -8.95 -10.95
N GLU A 47 15.55 -10.20 -10.96
CA GLU A 47 14.74 -10.78 -12.05
C GLU A 47 13.34 -11.21 -11.59
N ARG A 48 13.11 -11.26 -10.28
CA ARG A 48 11.85 -11.73 -9.67
C ARG A 48 11.21 -10.60 -8.89
N VAL A 49 9.91 -10.45 -9.06
CA VAL A 49 9.08 -9.61 -8.21
C VAL A 49 8.47 -10.48 -7.13
N PHE A 50 8.51 -9.98 -5.89
CA PHE A 50 7.88 -10.60 -4.74
C PHE A 50 6.76 -9.70 -4.24
N PHE A 51 5.61 -10.28 -3.90
CA PHE A 51 4.44 -9.55 -3.41
C PHE A 51 4.19 -9.86 -1.94
N GLY A 52 4.00 -8.83 -1.15
CA GLY A 52 3.75 -8.95 0.28
C GLY A 52 2.98 -7.77 0.84
N ASP A 53 2.72 -7.87 2.13
CA ASP A 53 2.09 -6.82 2.92
C ASP A 53 3.09 -6.32 3.96
N THR A 54 3.21 -4.99 4.05
CA THR A 54 4.14 -4.29 4.92
C THR A 54 3.46 -3.68 6.14
N HIS A 55 2.13 -3.79 6.25
CA HIS A 55 1.36 -3.07 7.25
C HIS A 55 0.17 -3.91 7.73
N VAL A 56 0.31 -4.54 8.90
CA VAL A 56 -0.67 -5.51 9.42
C VAL A 56 -0.71 -5.44 10.94
N HIS A 57 -1.92 -5.29 11.48
CA HIS A 57 -2.17 -5.33 12.92
C HIS A 57 -2.89 -6.62 13.34
N THR A 58 -2.54 -7.10 14.52
CA THR A 58 -3.04 -8.32 15.16
C THR A 58 -3.74 -8.00 16.48
N GLY A 59 -4.25 -9.01 17.18
CA GLY A 59 -4.85 -8.84 18.50
C GLY A 59 -3.91 -8.25 19.58
N LEU A 60 -2.60 -8.10 19.28
CA LEU A 60 -1.63 -7.43 20.16
C LEU A 60 -1.59 -5.91 20.00
N SER A 61 -2.07 -5.36 18.88
CA SER A 61 -2.16 -3.92 18.68
C SER A 61 -3.37 -3.33 19.40
N ALA A 62 -3.23 -2.10 19.90
CA ALA A 62 -4.24 -1.47 20.76
C ALA A 62 -5.57 -1.22 20.03
N ASP A 63 -5.52 -0.73 18.80
CA ASP A 63 -6.67 -0.42 17.97
C ASP A 63 -7.17 -1.60 17.11
N ALA A 64 -6.44 -2.72 17.08
CA ALA A 64 -6.95 -3.98 16.54
C ALA A 64 -7.56 -4.84 17.65
N GLY A 65 -6.79 -5.17 18.68
CA GLY A 65 -7.25 -5.98 19.81
C GLY A 65 -8.41 -5.32 20.56
N GLY A 66 -8.34 -4.00 20.79
CA GLY A 66 -9.45 -3.23 21.35
C GLY A 66 -10.67 -3.18 20.43
N GLY A 67 -10.44 -3.20 19.11
CA GLY A 67 -11.47 -3.33 18.07
C GLY A 67 -12.03 -4.75 17.89
N GLY A 68 -11.69 -5.69 18.78
CA GLY A 68 -12.24 -7.05 18.80
C GLY A 68 -11.41 -8.10 18.07
N THR A 69 -10.20 -7.76 17.60
CA THR A 69 -9.32 -8.71 16.91
C THR A 69 -8.79 -9.76 17.84
N ARG A 70 -8.94 -11.02 17.43
CA ARG A 70 -8.53 -12.22 18.16
C ARG A 70 -7.42 -12.99 17.46
N LEU A 71 -7.19 -12.73 16.17
CA LEU A 71 -6.09 -13.33 15.45
C LEU A 71 -4.77 -12.80 16.01
N MET A 72 -3.93 -13.72 16.48
CA MET A 72 -2.61 -13.41 17.03
C MET A 72 -1.55 -13.47 15.91
N PRO A 73 -0.30 -13.03 16.14
CA PRO A 73 0.73 -13.01 15.09
C PRO A 73 0.90 -14.32 14.33
N ARG A 74 0.85 -15.46 15.04
CA ARG A 74 0.97 -16.80 14.43
C ARG A 74 -0.21 -17.14 13.52
N ASP A 75 -1.41 -16.63 13.80
CA ASP A 75 -2.58 -16.83 12.94
C ASP A 75 -2.46 -15.96 11.67
N ALA A 76 -2.00 -14.72 11.81
CA ALA A 76 -1.73 -13.83 10.68
C ALA A 76 -0.68 -14.43 9.73
N TYR A 77 0.44 -14.97 10.24
CA TYR A 77 1.44 -15.64 9.41
C TYR A 77 0.92 -16.92 8.74
N ARG A 78 0.12 -17.74 9.45
CA ARG A 78 -0.55 -18.91 8.84
C ARG A 78 -1.44 -18.48 7.67
N PHE A 79 -2.25 -17.45 7.88
CA PHE A 79 -3.12 -16.90 6.85
C PHE A 79 -2.31 -16.38 5.64
N ALA A 80 -1.24 -15.60 5.89
CA ALA A 80 -0.34 -15.07 4.85
C ALA A 80 0.33 -16.17 4.02
N ARG A 81 0.63 -17.32 4.63
CA ARG A 81 1.15 -18.53 3.95
C ARG A 81 0.08 -19.33 3.21
N GLY A 82 -1.16 -18.86 3.20
CA GLY A 82 -2.29 -19.50 2.52
C GLY A 82 -2.89 -20.66 3.31
N GLU A 83 -2.65 -20.78 4.61
CA GLU A 83 -3.39 -21.71 5.47
C GLU A 83 -4.81 -21.18 5.73
N GLN A 84 -5.75 -22.07 6.01
CA GLN A 84 -7.09 -21.68 6.43
C GLN A 84 -7.07 -21.36 7.93
N VAL A 85 -7.59 -20.19 8.31
CA VAL A 85 -7.77 -19.77 9.70
C VAL A 85 -9.26 -19.46 9.97
N THR A 86 -9.58 -19.12 11.22
CA THR A 86 -10.91 -18.66 11.62
C THR A 86 -10.86 -17.15 11.81
N SER A 87 -11.76 -16.40 11.16
CA SER A 87 -11.87 -14.95 11.26
C SER A 87 -12.38 -14.51 12.65
N ASN A 88 -12.40 -13.20 12.92
CA ASN A 88 -12.84 -12.67 14.20
C ASN A 88 -14.34 -12.90 14.46
N THR A 89 -15.13 -13.02 13.38
CA THR A 89 -16.56 -13.39 13.38
C THR A 89 -16.81 -14.90 13.33
N GLY A 90 -15.76 -15.74 13.37
CA GLY A 90 -15.89 -17.20 13.39
C GLY A 90 -16.03 -17.86 12.01
N GLN A 91 -15.83 -17.11 10.93
CA GLN A 91 -15.92 -17.64 9.56
C GLN A 91 -14.59 -18.29 9.15
N PRO A 92 -14.60 -19.40 8.40
CA PRO A 92 -13.37 -19.92 7.80
C PRO A 92 -12.89 -18.96 6.70
N VAL A 93 -11.60 -18.62 6.72
CA VAL A 93 -11.00 -17.66 5.77
C VAL A 93 -9.65 -18.18 5.29
N LYS A 94 -9.35 -17.96 4.00
CA LYS A 94 -8.12 -18.43 3.34
C LYS A 94 -7.78 -17.55 2.15
N LEU A 95 -6.49 -17.28 1.92
CA LEU A 95 -6.05 -16.62 0.69
C LEU A 95 -6.10 -17.56 -0.52
N PHE A 96 -6.43 -17.00 -1.69
CA PHE A 96 -6.32 -17.72 -2.95
C PHE A 96 -4.86 -18.00 -3.34
N ARG A 97 -3.95 -17.04 -3.08
CA ARG A 97 -2.50 -17.20 -3.24
C ARG A 97 -1.76 -16.72 -1.99
N PRO A 98 -0.77 -17.47 -1.48
CA PRO A 98 0.07 -17.03 -0.37
C PRO A 98 0.90 -15.80 -0.76
N PHE A 99 1.35 -15.02 0.20
CA PHE A 99 2.33 -13.94 -0.02
C PHE A 99 3.75 -14.49 -0.17
N ASP A 100 4.62 -13.71 -0.79
CA ASP A 100 6.06 -13.99 -0.86
C ASP A 100 6.78 -13.51 0.41
N PHE A 101 6.35 -12.37 0.96
CA PHE A 101 6.82 -11.84 2.23
C PHE A 101 5.69 -11.19 3.04
N TYR A 102 5.89 -11.01 4.34
CA TYR A 102 4.86 -10.46 5.23
C TYR A 102 5.47 -9.78 6.45
N MET A 103 4.87 -8.67 6.87
CA MET A 103 5.30 -7.90 8.02
C MET A 103 4.11 -7.63 8.94
N ILE A 104 4.28 -7.94 10.22
CA ILE A 104 3.35 -7.50 11.27
C ILE A 104 3.93 -6.23 11.86
N THR A 105 3.14 -5.18 11.90
CA THR A 105 3.52 -3.84 12.34
C THR A 105 2.60 -3.36 13.45
N ASP A 106 2.36 -4.21 14.44
CA ASP A 106 1.60 -3.82 15.63
C ASP A 106 2.22 -2.56 16.27
N HIS A 107 1.35 -1.70 16.83
CA HIS A 107 1.78 -0.44 17.44
C HIS A 107 2.81 -0.66 18.55
N SER A 108 3.89 0.11 18.48
CA SER A 108 4.86 0.24 19.57
C SER A 108 4.28 0.97 20.78
N ASP A 109 3.41 1.94 20.55
CA ASP A 109 2.76 2.71 21.59
C ASP A 109 1.85 1.84 22.46
N ALA A 110 2.11 1.88 23.77
CA ALA A 110 1.42 1.06 24.76
C ALA A 110 1.48 -0.47 24.46
N MET A 111 2.54 -0.94 23.79
CA MET A 111 2.70 -2.36 23.46
C MET A 111 2.50 -3.26 24.71
N GLY A 112 1.57 -4.20 24.58
CA GLY A 112 1.14 -5.13 25.64
C GLY A 112 0.04 -4.61 26.57
N ALA A 113 -0.19 -3.30 26.64
CA ALA A 113 -1.24 -2.74 27.49
C ALA A 113 -2.62 -3.26 27.11
N ILE A 114 -2.92 -3.39 25.81
CA ILE A 114 -4.25 -3.84 25.35
C ILE A 114 -4.60 -5.24 25.87
N THR A 115 -3.63 -6.15 25.90
CA THR A 115 -3.84 -7.51 26.42
C THR A 115 -4.16 -7.47 27.91
N ASP A 116 -3.44 -6.65 28.68
CA ASP A 116 -3.67 -6.45 30.11
C ASP A 116 -5.00 -5.74 30.39
N ILE A 117 -5.40 -4.80 29.52
CA ILE A 117 -6.69 -4.11 29.61
C ILE A 117 -7.81 -5.12 29.40
N ILE A 118 -7.76 -5.91 28.33
CA ILE A 118 -8.77 -6.92 28.04
C ILE A 118 -8.82 -7.97 29.15
N SER A 119 -7.67 -8.44 29.65
CA SER A 119 -7.64 -9.46 30.71
C SER A 119 -7.99 -8.93 32.11
N GLY A 120 -7.96 -7.61 32.31
CA GLY A 120 -8.21 -6.99 33.61
C GLY A 120 -7.04 -7.19 34.59
N ALA A 121 -5.82 -6.90 34.15
CA ALA A 121 -4.64 -7.00 35.01
C ALA A 121 -4.79 -6.09 36.25
N PRO A 122 -4.22 -6.45 37.43
CA PRO A 122 -4.45 -5.73 38.68
C PRO A 122 -4.11 -4.23 38.63
N ASN A 123 -3.07 -3.83 37.89
CA ASN A 123 -2.69 -2.43 37.70
C ASN A 123 -3.71 -1.67 36.85
N ILE A 124 -4.28 -2.31 35.81
CA ILE A 124 -5.35 -1.75 34.99
C ILE A 124 -6.61 -1.55 35.84
N LEU A 125 -7.00 -2.58 36.61
CA LEU A 125 -8.20 -2.51 37.44
C LEU A 125 -8.04 -1.57 38.64
N ALA A 126 -6.82 -1.20 39.02
CA ALA A 126 -6.59 -0.16 40.03
C ALA A 126 -6.84 1.25 39.46
N ASP A 127 -6.61 1.45 38.17
CA ASP A 127 -6.86 2.72 37.47
C ASP A 127 -8.34 2.90 37.08
N LYS A 128 -8.84 4.15 37.10
CA LYS A 128 -10.24 4.42 36.75
C LYS A 128 -10.49 4.21 35.26
N GLN A 129 -9.68 4.80 34.40
CA GLN A 129 -9.82 4.72 32.95
C GLN A 129 -9.57 3.27 32.48
N GLY A 130 -8.59 2.59 33.08
CA GLY A 130 -8.33 1.17 32.85
C GLY A 130 -9.52 0.27 33.16
N ARG A 131 -10.21 0.48 34.30
CA ARG A 131 -11.47 -0.24 34.60
C ARG A 131 -12.57 0.06 33.58
N GLU A 132 -12.70 1.30 33.14
CA GLU A 132 -13.71 1.71 32.17
C GLU A 132 -13.49 1.01 30.83
N PHE A 133 -12.26 1.03 30.29
CA PHE A 133 -11.93 0.32 29.06
C PHE A 133 -12.02 -1.20 29.20
N HIS A 134 -11.54 -1.77 30.32
CA HIS A 134 -11.70 -3.20 30.59
C HIS A 134 -13.17 -3.61 30.52
N ASN A 135 -14.05 -2.87 31.21
CA ASN A 135 -15.48 -3.15 31.21
C ASN A 135 -16.09 -2.99 29.82
N ALA A 136 -15.72 -1.95 29.06
CA ALA A 136 -16.26 -1.71 27.73
C ALA A 136 -15.84 -2.79 26.72
N PHE A 137 -14.55 -3.16 26.67
CA PHE A 137 -14.07 -4.25 25.80
C PHE A 137 -14.65 -5.61 26.21
N ASN A 138 -14.95 -5.82 27.50
CA ASN A 138 -15.54 -7.06 28.00
C ASN A 138 -17.07 -7.04 28.14
N ALA A 139 -17.75 -5.92 27.86
CA ALA A 139 -19.21 -5.86 27.83
C ALA A 139 -19.77 -6.91 26.84
N PHE A 140 -19.03 -7.14 25.75
CA PHE A 140 -19.21 -8.25 24.82
C PHE A 140 -19.11 -9.65 25.48
N ASN A 141 -18.12 -9.87 26.35
CA ASN A 141 -17.85 -11.17 27.00
C ASN A 141 -18.87 -11.52 28.09
N ALA A 142 -19.33 -10.53 28.87
CA ALA A 142 -20.37 -10.73 29.88
C ALA A 142 -21.72 -11.14 29.25
N PHE A 143 -22.04 -10.61 28.07
CA PHE A 143 -23.26 -10.94 27.35
C PHE A 143 -23.20 -12.32 26.67
N ASN A 144 -22.05 -12.72 26.13
CA ASN A 144 -21.85 -14.07 25.58
C ASN A 144 -21.89 -15.16 26.65
N ALA A 145 -21.36 -14.92 27.85
CA ALA A 145 -21.50 -15.87 28.96
C ALA A 145 -22.97 -16.08 29.37
N PHE A 146 -23.80 -15.04 29.28
CA PHE A 146 -25.24 -15.11 29.57
C PHE A 146 -26.05 -15.80 28.45
N ASN A 147 -25.69 -15.59 27.18
CA ASN A 147 -26.40 -16.16 26.03
C ASN A 147 -25.94 -17.58 25.66
N ALA A 148 -24.68 -17.96 25.94
CA ALA A 148 -24.23 -19.35 25.80
C ALA A 148 -25.00 -20.30 26.73
N PHE A 149 -25.53 -19.78 27.86
CA PHE A 149 -26.44 -20.52 28.74
C PHE A 149 -27.84 -20.70 28.14
N ASN A 150 -28.25 -19.84 27.20
CA ASN A 150 -29.59 -19.79 26.59
C ASN A 150 -29.56 -20.05 25.08
N ALA A 151 -28.74 -21.02 24.63
CA ALA A 151 -28.47 -21.38 23.24
C ALA A 151 -29.70 -21.94 22.47
N PHE A 152 -30.79 -21.19 22.38
CA PHE A 152 -32.00 -21.55 21.64
C PHE A 152 -32.30 -20.62 20.45
N ASN A 153 -31.62 -19.48 20.29
CA ASN A 153 -31.85 -18.57 19.16
C ASN A 153 -30.55 -17.98 18.60
N ALA A 154 -30.08 -18.52 17.47
CA ALA A 154 -28.93 -18.02 16.73
C ALA A 154 -29.08 -16.55 16.27
N PHE A 155 -30.31 -16.09 16.02
CA PHE A 155 -30.63 -14.70 15.68
C PHE A 155 -30.30 -13.70 16.81
N ASN A 156 -30.57 -14.08 18.07
CA ASN A 156 -30.27 -13.22 19.22
C ASN A 156 -28.77 -13.20 19.52
N ALA A 157 -28.04 -14.28 19.23
CA ALA A 157 -26.58 -14.34 19.36
C ALA A 157 -25.86 -13.47 18.31
N PHE A 158 -26.42 -13.35 17.10
CA PHE A 158 -25.92 -12.46 16.05
C PHE A 158 -26.13 -10.96 16.39
N ASN A 159 -27.35 -10.57 16.77
CA ASN A 159 -27.63 -9.18 17.20
C ASN A 159 -26.85 -8.79 18.47
N ALA A 160 -26.63 -9.76 19.36
CA ALA A 160 -25.78 -9.63 20.54
C ALA A 160 -24.30 -9.41 20.21
N PHE A 161 -23.81 -10.12 19.21
CA PHE A 161 -22.46 -9.99 18.69
C PHE A 161 -22.25 -8.60 18.09
N ASN A 162 -23.19 -8.13 17.25
CA ASN A 162 -23.14 -6.79 16.67
C ASN A 162 -23.18 -5.69 17.74
N ALA A 163 -24.04 -5.81 18.75
CA ALA A 163 -24.13 -4.82 19.84
C ALA A 163 -22.84 -4.75 20.70
N GLY A 164 -22.23 -5.89 21.03
CA GLY A 164 -20.97 -5.89 21.78
C GLY A 164 -19.74 -5.52 20.92
N GLY A 165 -19.79 -5.78 19.61
CA GLY A 165 -18.79 -5.30 18.64
C GLY A 165 -18.84 -3.78 18.46
N GLU A 166 -20.03 -3.18 18.44
CA GLU A 166 -20.20 -1.72 18.41
C GLU A 166 -19.70 -1.04 19.68
N GLU A 167 -19.96 -1.59 20.87
CA GLU A 167 -19.46 -1.03 22.12
C GLU A 167 -17.92 -1.12 22.20
N ALA A 168 -17.34 -2.24 21.79
CA ALA A 168 -15.88 -2.40 21.69
C ALA A 168 -15.27 -1.43 20.66
N LEU A 169 -15.90 -1.26 19.49
CA LEU A 169 -15.47 -0.30 18.47
C LEU A 169 -15.51 1.15 18.99
N ARG A 170 -16.56 1.54 19.72
CA ARG A 170 -16.65 2.86 20.34
C ARG A 170 -15.60 3.06 21.43
N ALA A 171 -15.36 2.04 22.26
CA ALA A 171 -14.31 2.09 23.28
C ALA A 171 -12.91 2.20 22.66
N MET A 172 -12.67 1.49 21.56
CA MET A 172 -11.45 1.59 20.76
C MET A 172 -11.27 3.00 20.19
N GLN A 173 -12.31 3.57 19.56
CA GLN A 173 -12.29 4.94 19.06
C GLN A 173 -12.02 5.97 20.18
N GLN A 174 -12.61 5.77 21.36
CA GLN A 174 -12.35 6.62 22.54
C GLN A 174 -10.92 6.48 23.06
N LEU A 175 -10.33 5.29 23.04
CA LEU A 175 -8.93 5.07 23.40
C LEU A 175 -7.99 5.79 22.41
N ILE A 176 -8.24 5.66 21.10
CA ILE A 176 -7.49 6.34 20.05
C ILE A 176 -7.59 7.86 20.23
N ALA A 177 -8.80 8.40 20.41
CA ALA A 177 -8.99 9.81 20.67
C ALA A 177 -8.29 10.26 21.96
N SER A 178 -8.34 9.46 23.02
CA SER A 178 -7.63 9.78 24.27
C SER A 178 -6.12 9.85 24.06
N PHE A 179 -5.57 8.96 23.24
CA PHE A 179 -4.17 8.94 22.85
C PHE A 179 -3.79 10.16 22.02
N ALA A 180 -4.56 10.45 20.96
CA ALA A 180 -4.37 11.61 20.09
C ALA A 180 -4.36 12.95 20.85
N GLN A 181 -5.16 13.02 21.92
CA GLN A 181 -5.32 14.21 22.75
C GLN A 181 -4.41 14.22 23.99
N GLY A 182 -3.52 13.22 24.18
CA GLY A 182 -2.60 13.17 25.31
C GLY A 182 -3.26 12.97 26.68
N THR A 183 -4.42 12.32 26.72
CA THR A 183 -5.24 12.13 27.93
C THR A 183 -5.28 10.69 28.45
N VAL A 184 -4.45 9.81 27.88
CA VAL A 184 -4.29 8.42 28.34
C VAL A 184 -3.68 8.39 29.74
N SER A 185 -4.28 7.61 30.63
CA SER A 185 -3.77 7.39 31.99
C SER A 185 -2.37 6.77 31.95
N PRO A 186 -1.43 7.18 32.82
CA PRO A 186 -0.12 6.55 32.94
C PRO A 186 -0.18 5.03 33.17
N ALA A 187 -1.27 4.51 33.73
CA ALA A 187 -1.45 3.07 33.93
C ALA A 187 -1.65 2.28 32.62
N LEU A 188 -2.08 2.95 31.55
CA LEU A 188 -2.32 2.37 30.23
C LEU A 188 -1.18 2.66 29.25
N ASN A 189 -0.35 3.66 29.54
CA ASN A 189 0.76 4.05 28.70
C ASN A 189 2.00 3.17 28.95
N TYR A 190 2.02 1.96 28.42
CA TYR A 190 3.19 1.08 28.53
C TYR A 190 4.33 1.59 27.64
N GLN A 191 5.56 1.50 28.16
CA GLN A 191 6.76 2.09 27.58
C GLN A 191 7.93 1.10 27.64
N PRO A 192 9.00 1.30 26.85
CA PRO A 192 10.24 0.55 27.00
C PRO A 192 10.72 0.49 28.46
N GLY A 193 11.06 -0.71 28.93
CA GLY A 193 11.37 -0.97 30.34
C GLY A 193 10.20 -1.55 31.16
N ASN A 194 8.97 -1.50 30.64
CA ASN A 194 7.87 -2.30 31.18
C ASN A 194 8.06 -3.79 30.79
N PRO A 195 7.95 -4.76 31.74
CA PRO A 195 8.08 -6.19 31.42
C PRO A 195 7.09 -6.70 30.38
N ALA A 196 5.85 -6.22 30.37
CA ALA A 196 4.84 -6.62 29.38
C ALA A 196 5.23 -6.15 27.97
N PHE A 197 5.73 -4.92 27.85
CA PHE A 197 6.24 -4.36 26.59
C PHE A 197 7.35 -5.24 26.00
N ALA A 198 8.38 -5.56 26.81
CA ALA A 198 9.49 -6.39 26.37
C ALA A 198 9.06 -7.83 26.03
N THR A 199 8.05 -8.37 26.74
CA THR A 199 7.51 -9.71 26.48
C THR A 199 6.79 -9.76 25.14
N VAL A 200 5.93 -8.77 24.85
CA VAL A 200 5.19 -8.70 23.59
C VAL A 200 6.14 -8.48 22.41
N TRP A 201 7.12 -7.59 22.54
CA TRP A 201 8.16 -7.44 21.51
C TRP A 201 8.90 -8.74 21.25
N GLY A 202 9.22 -9.48 22.33
CA GLY A 202 9.84 -10.79 22.22
C GLY A 202 8.99 -11.81 21.48
N ASP A 203 7.67 -11.82 21.70
CA ASP A 203 6.75 -12.73 21.02
C ASP A 203 6.54 -12.37 19.54
N LEU A 204 6.51 -11.08 19.20
CA LEU A 204 6.48 -10.62 17.81
C LEU A 204 7.74 -11.09 17.04
N ILE A 205 8.92 -10.96 17.66
CA ILE A 205 10.16 -11.49 17.11
C ILE A 205 10.08 -13.01 16.93
N ASP A 206 9.69 -13.74 17.96
CA ASP A 206 9.61 -15.21 17.89
C ASP A 206 8.61 -15.67 16.83
N ALA A 207 7.45 -15.03 16.72
CA ALA A 207 6.47 -15.33 15.69
C ALA A 207 7.02 -15.06 14.28
N ALA A 208 7.74 -13.96 14.07
CA ALA A 208 8.39 -13.71 12.77
C ALA A 208 9.39 -14.83 12.44
N GLU A 209 10.26 -15.21 13.37
CA GLU A 209 11.29 -16.22 13.15
C GLU A 209 10.74 -17.64 12.98
N GLU A 210 9.69 -18.01 13.74
CA GLU A 210 9.00 -19.30 13.60
C GLU A 210 8.47 -19.54 12.18
N PHE A 211 8.09 -18.47 11.48
CA PHE A 211 7.48 -18.51 10.16
C PHE A 211 8.42 -18.08 9.02
N ASN A 212 9.62 -17.57 9.33
CA ASN A 212 10.58 -17.18 8.32
C ASN A 212 11.14 -18.41 7.59
N ALA A 213 10.81 -18.55 6.30
CA ALA A 213 11.28 -19.62 5.44
C ALA A 213 11.92 -19.03 4.17
N PRO A 214 13.17 -18.52 4.24
CA PRO A 214 13.87 -17.92 3.11
C PRO A 214 13.83 -18.80 1.85
N GLY A 215 13.53 -18.18 0.71
CA GLY A 215 13.31 -18.84 -0.57
C GLY A 215 11.84 -19.24 -0.84
N VAL A 216 11.00 -19.26 0.19
CA VAL A 216 9.58 -19.66 0.10
C VAL A 216 8.64 -18.57 0.62
N PHE A 217 8.86 -18.11 1.86
CA PHE A 217 8.07 -17.09 2.53
C PHE A 217 8.95 -16.34 3.53
N THR A 218 9.15 -15.03 3.33
CA THR A 218 10.02 -14.23 4.19
C THR A 218 9.20 -13.40 5.17
N THR A 219 9.59 -13.42 6.45
CA THR A 219 9.01 -12.52 7.46
C THR A 219 10.01 -11.45 7.86
N PHE A 220 9.50 -10.32 8.36
CA PHE A 220 10.30 -9.24 8.91
C PHE A 220 9.96 -9.00 10.37
N ILE A 221 10.96 -8.51 11.10
CA ILE A 221 10.75 -7.97 12.44
C ILE A 221 10.46 -6.48 12.26
N ALA A 222 9.26 -6.05 12.59
CA ALA A 222 8.78 -4.71 12.35
C ALA A 222 7.80 -4.27 13.45
N PHE A 223 7.55 -2.97 13.52
CA PHE A 223 6.55 -2.35 14.40
C PHE A 223 6.08 -1.03 13.80
N GLU A 224 4.92 -0.54 14.23
CA GLU A 224 4.50 0.82 13.88
C GLU A 224 4.81 1.82 14.99
N TRP A 225 5.41 2.94 14.63
CA TRP A 225 5.54 4.14 15.46
C TRP A 225 4.40 5.11 15.13
N THR A 226 3.54 5.41 16.11
CA THR A 226 2.15 5.84 15.89
C THR A 226 1.95 7.31 16.26
N SER A 227 2.68 8.22 15.61
CA SER A 227 2.59 9.64 15.94
C SER A 227 1.26 10.23 15.47
N LEU A 228 0.45 10.69 16.42
CA LEU A 228 -0.93 11.13 16.18
C LEU A 228 -1.23 12.41 16.97
N VAL A 229 -0.66 13.54 16.55
CA VAL A 229 -0.82 14.83 17.25
C VAL A 229 -2.14 15.49 16.83
N GLU A 230 -3.05 15.72 17.79
CA GLU A 230 -4.37 16.31 17.52
C GLU A 230 -5.16 15.55 16.42
N GLY A 231 -4.92 14.23 16.31
CA GLY A 231 -5.56 13.38 15.30
C GLY A 231 -4.89 13.39 13.92
N ASN A 232 -3.88 14.23 13.70
CA ASN A 232 -3.13 14.29 12.45
C ASN A 232 -2.13 13.13 12.37
N ASN A 233 -2.32 12.25 11.38
CA ASN A 233 -1.52 11.05 11.19
C ASN A 233 -0.07 11.37 10.76
N LEU A 234 0.88 10.84 11.51
CA LEU A 234 2.31 10.83 11.22
C LEU A 234 2.90 9.45 11.52
N HIS A 235 2.19 8.38 11.19
CA HIS A 235 2.66 7.03 11.49
C HIS A 235 3.82 6.60 10.59
N ARG A 236 4.65 5.68 11.10
CA ARG A 236 5.69 4.99 10.32
C ARG A 236 5.77 3.52 10.69
N ASN A 237 5.82 2.66 9.69
CA ASN A 237 6.23 1.27 9.86
C ASN A 237 7.75 1.19 9.88
N VAL A 238 8.33 0.83 11.02
CA VAL A 238 9.78 0.60 11.17
C VAL A 238 10.08 -0.86 10.91
N ILE A 239 10.93 -1.11 9.92
CA ILE A 239 11.28 -2.46 9.45
C ILE A 239 12.76 -2.69 9.74
N LEU A 240 13.07 -3.79 10.43
CA LEU A 240 14.45 -4.19 10.70
C LEU A 240 14.92 -5.20 9.64
N ARG A 241 16.11 -4.96 9.11
CA ARG A 241 16.75 -5.84 8.12
C ARG A 241 17.18 -7.18 8.71
N ASP A 242 17.57 -7.17 9.99
CA ASP A 242 18.35 -8.24 10.61
C ASP A 242 17.51 -9.31 11.33
N GLY A 243 18.22 -10.31 11.87
CA GLY A 243 17.67 -11.40 12.65
C GLY A 243 17.33 -11.04 14.10
N PRO A 244 16.81 -12.02 14.87
CA PRO A 244 16.41 -11.84 16.26
C PRO A 244 17.58 -11.44 17.16
N GLU A 245 18.82 -11.80 16.80
CA GLU A 245 20.04 -11.45 17.54
C GLU A 245 20.33 -9.95 17.57
N ILE A 246 19.91 -9.21 16.54
CA ILE A 246 20.02 -7.75 16.48
C ILE A 246 18.74 -7.13 17.05
N ALA A 247 17.57 -7.57 16.59
CA ALA A 247 16.29 -6.98 16.99
C ALA A 247 16.02 -7.02 18.50
N ARG A 248 16.49 -8.07 19.20
CA ARG A 248 16.33 -8.19 20.66
C ARG A 248 17.23 -7.26 21.48
N LYS A 249 18.18 -6.57 20.85
CA LYS A 249 19.04 -5.59 21.53
C LYS A 249 18.33 -4.28 21.81
N ILE A 250 17.21 -4.02 21.12
CA ILE A 250 16.41 -2.81 21.28
C ILE A 250 14.98 -3.14 21.69
N LEU A 251 14.31 -2.13 22.23
CA LEU A 251 12.87 -2.09 22.37
C LEU A 251 12.34 -1.01 21.42
N PRO A 252 11.21 -1.25 20.72
CA PRO A 252 10.57 -0.26 19.85
C PRO A 252 10.45 1.13 20.48
N TYR A 253 10.76 2.17 19.70
CA TYR A 253 10.56 3.55 20.12
C TYR A 253 9.07 3.88 20.15
N THR A 254 8.64 4.73 21.09
CA THR A 254 7.24 5.15 21.27
C THR A 254 7.09 6.63 20.94
N THR A 255 5.86 7.14 20.95
CA THR A 255 5.55 8.54 20.62
C THR A 255 5.21 9.38 21.84
N THR A 256 5.09 8.76 23.01
CA THR A 256 4.68 9.46 24.23
C THR A 256 5.81 9.57 25.26
N PRO A 257 5.91 10.70 25.97
CA PRO A 257 6.91 10.87 27.03
C PRO A 257 6.68 9.90 28.20
N PRO A 258 7.72 9.57 28.99
CA PRO A 258 9.03 10.23 29.04
C PRO A 258 10.10 9.62 28.13
N ILE A 259 9.85 8.47 27.49
CA ILE A 259 10.84 7.79 26.63
C ILE A 259 10.67 8.19 25.17
N GLY A 260 9.43 8.18 24.70
CA GLY A 260 9.08 8.47 23.32
C GLY A 260 8.92 9.96 23.02
N SER A 261 8.74 10.24 21.74
CA SER A 261 8.44 11.57 21.18
C SER A 261 7.60 11.40 19.91
N PRO A 262 6.61 12.26 19.64
CA PRO A 262 5.83 12.20 18.40
C PRO A 262 6.55 12.87 17.22
N ASN A 263 7.73 13.47 17.42
CA ASN A 263 8.48 14.17 16.38
C ASN A 263 9.30 13.17 15.53
N PRO A 264 9.14 13.15 14.18
CA PRO A 264 9.93 12.27 13.31
C PRO A 264 11.45 12.47 13.45
N ARG A 265 11.93 13.68 13.81
CA ARG A 265 13.36 13.91 14.06
C ARG A 265 13.91 13.03 15.18
N ASP A 266 13.11 12.80 16.22
CA ASP A 266 13.51 11.95 17.35
C ASP A 266 13.46 10.46 16.98
N LEU A 267 12.50 10.06 16.12
CA LEU A 267 12.50 8.72 15.52
C LEU A 267 13.78 8.50 14.69
N TYR A 268 14.16 9.46 13.85
CA TYR A 268 15.39 9.36 13.04
C TYR A 268 16.64 9.28 13.91
N ALA A 269 16.70 10.02 15.01
CA ALA A 269 17.79 9.91 15.97
C ALA A 269 17.83 8.54 16.66
N TRP A 270 16.66 7.94 16.94
CA TRP A 270 16.57 6.58 17.45
C TRP A 270 17.06 5.54 16.43
N LEU A 271 16.70 5.69 15.15
CA LEU A 271 17.15 4.82 14.06
C LEU A 271 18.67 4.91 13.86
N GLU A 272 19.24 6.11 13.88
CA GLU A 272 20.70 6.31 13.80
C GLU A 272 21.40 5.61 14.98
N ASN A 273 20.88 5.79 16.19
CA ASN A 273 21.43 5.12 17.36
C ASN A 273 21.29 3.58 17.27
N PHE A 274 20.22 3.06 16.67
CA PHE A 274 20.07 1.62 16.43
C PHE A 274 21.20 1.09 15.53
N GLU A 275 21.45 1.72 14.39
CA GLU A 275 22.56 1.34 13.49
C GLU A 275 23.91 1.43 14.22
N ASP A 276 24.19 2.57 14.85
CA ASP A 276 25.48 2.85 15.52
C ASP A 276 25.80 1.85 16.64
N THR A 277 24.80 1.44 17.41
CA THR A 277 25.01 0.61 18.61
C THR A 277 24.90 -0.87 18.34
N THR A 278 24.12 -1.28 17.34
CA THR A 278 23.87 -2.70 17.06
C THR A 278 24.63 -3.22 15.84
N GLY A 279 25.00 -2.32 14.92
CA GLY A 279 25.51 -2.65 13.58
C GLY A 279 24.44 -3.21 12.63
N GLY A 280 23.17 -3.14 13.03
CA GLY A 280 22.04 -3.51 12.19
C GLY A 280 21.61 -2.39 11.25
N ASP A 281 20.53 -2.63 10.52
CA ASP A 281 20.01 -1.74 9.49
C ASP A 281 18.46 -1.70 9.56
N ALA A 282 17.89 -0.52 9.35
CA ALA A 282 16.47 -0.26 9.48
C ALA A 282 16.00 0.84 8.54
N LEU A 283 14.74 0.74 8.11
CA LEU A 283 14.05 1.80 7.38
C LEU A 283 12.67 2.06 7.99
N ALA A 284 12.12 3.22 7.69
CA ALA A 284 10.76 3.60 8.04
C ALA A 284 9.93 3.80 6.77
N ILE A 285 8.66 3.38 6.80
CA ILE A 285 7.69 3.65 5.73
C ILE A 285 6.59 4.52 6.31
N ALA A 286 6.58 5.80 5.94
CA ALA A 286 5.46 6.69 6.25
C ALA A 286 4.23 6.28 5.44
N HIS A 287 3.04 6.47 6.01
CA HIS A 287 1.79 6.05 5.39
C HIS A 287 0.63 6.98 5.76
N ASN A 288 -0.49 6.86 5.03
CA ASN A 288 -1.73 7.61 5.26
C ASN A 288 -1.59 9.13 5.35
N GLY A 289 -0.91 9.72 4.38
CA GLY A 289 -0.89 11.17 4.20
C GLY A 289 -2.29 11.78 4.10
N ASN A 290 -3.25 11.07 3.48
CA ASN A 290 -4.67 11.43 3.41
C ASN A 290 -5.39 11.61 4.77
N LEU A 291 -4.79 11.12 5.86
CA LEU A 291 -5.29 11.26 7.23
C LEU A 291 -4.51 12.31 8.05
N SER A 292 -3.57 13.02 7.43
CA SER A 292 -2.57 13.84 8.14
C SER A 292 -2.94 15.31 8.24
N ASN A 293 -3.96 15.76 7.53
CA ASN A 293 -4.29 17.18 7.31
C ASN A 293 -3.05 18.00 6.87
N GLY A 294 -2.25 17.42 5.99
CA GLY A 294 -1.10 18.06 5.35
C GLY A 294 0.24 17.91 6.09
N TRP A 295 0.28 17.19 7.22
CA TRP A 295 1.50 17.06 8.02
C TRP A 295 2.53 16.10 7.41
N VAL A 296 2.09 15.07 6.65
CA VAL A 296 3.02 14.09 6.07
C VAL A 296 3.95 14.73 5.02
N PHE A 297 3.47 15.63 4.17
CA PHE A 297 4.30 16.36 3.20
C PHE A 297 4.34 17.87 3.47
N SER A 298 4.49 18.25 4.74
CA SER A 298 4.56 19.65 5.19
C SER A 298 5.72 20.43 4.57
N LEU A 299 5.64 21.75 4.49
CA LEU A 299 6.77 22.61 4.09
C LEU A 299 7.44 23.30 5.28
N VAL A 300 6.91 23.06 6.48
CA VAL A 300 7.36 23.65 7.74
C VAL A 300 7.64 22.58 8.77
N ASP A 301 8.42 22.91 9.80
CA ASP A 301 8.59 22.05 10.96
C ASP A 301 7.41 22.24 11.92
N ASP A 302 6.40 21.37 11.81
CA ASP A 302 5.18 21.44 12.62
C ASP A 302 5.40 21.24 14.13
N PHE A 303 6.56 20.72 14.54
CA PHE A 303 6.94 20.52 15.95
C PHE A 303 7.73 21.69 16.54
N ALA A 304 8.27 22.59 15.70
CA ALA A 304 9.03 23.74 16.15
C ALA A 304 8.13 24.96 16.40
N GLU A 305 8.46 25.74 17.44
CA GLU A 305 7.75 26.98 17.74
C GLU A 305 7.81 27.95 16.55
N GLY A 306 6.65 28.47 16.15
CA GLY A 306 6.54 29.38 15.01
C GLY A 306 6.57 28.70 13.64
N LYS A 307 6.62 27.36 13.57
CA LYS A 307 6.59 26.55 12.34
C LYS A 307 7.53 27.09 11.24
N PRO A 308 8.84 27.18 11.51
CA PRO A 308 9.80 27.64 10.52
C PRO A 308 9.83 26.70 9.29
N PRO A 309 10.30 27.17 8.12
CA PRO A 309 10.56 26.30 6.98
C PRO A 309 11.46 25.11 7.35
N LEU A 310 11.27 23.98 6.67
CA LEU A 310 12.12 22.80 6.86
C LEU A 310 13.59 23.13 6.56
N ASP A 311 14.49 22.56 7.37
CA ASP A 311 15.92 22.75 7.20
C ASP A 311 16.59 21.57 6.48
N ARG A 312 17.82 21.81 6.01
CA ARG A 312 18.62 20.79 5.31
C ARG A 312 18.84 19.53 6.16
N ALA A 313 18.96 19.68 7.48
CA ALA A 313 19.15 18.54 8.38
C ALA A 313 17.92 17.61 8.42
N TYR A 314 16.70 18.17 8.43
CA TYR A 314 15.48 17.38 8.25
C TYR A 314 15.47 16.67 6.92
N ALA A 315 15.81 17.40 5.84
CA ALA A 315 15.79 16.87 4.49
C ALA A 315 16.73 15.67 4.31
N GLU A 316 17.95 15.75 4.85
CA GLU A 316 18.91 14.65 4.85
C GLU A 316 18.42 13.46 5.68
N ALA A 317 17.92 13.70 6.90
CA ALA A 317 17.44 12.64 7.77
C ALA A 317 16.24 11.88 7.17
N ARG A 318 15.23 12.59 6.69
CA ARG A 318 14.06 11.95 6.09
C ARG A 318 14.42 11.19 4.81
N SER A 319 15.27 11.75 3.96
CA SER A 319 15.71 11.08 2.72
C SER A 319 16.47 9.78 2.98
N LYS A 320 17.23 9.70 4.09
CA LYS A 320 17.90 8.48 4.55
C LYS A 320 16.88 7.45 5.06
N TRP A 321 16.02 7.85 5.99
CA TRP A 321 15.23 6.89 6.79
C TRP A 321 13.89 6.50 6.19
N GLU A 322 13.32 7.33 5.32
CA GLU A 322 12.02 7.09 4.69
C GLU A 322 12.18 6.86 3.17
N PRO A 323 12.83 5.77 2.71
CA PRO A 323 13.05 5.53 1.30
C PRO A 323 11.75 5.21 0.55
N LEU A 324 10.72 4.71 1.23
CA LEU A 324 9.40 4.37 0.65
C LEU A 324 8.28 5.11 1.38
N TYR A 325 7.20 5.36 0.65
CA TYR A 325 5.92 5.84 1.16
C TYR A 325 4.81 4.88 0.74
N GLU A 326 3.81 4.68 1.61
CA GLU A 326 2.63 3.87 1.30
C GLU A 326 1.58 4.71 0.57
N TRP A 327 1.42 4.45 -0.73
CA TRP A 327 0.55 5.22 -1.61
C TRP A 327 -0.91 4.81 -1.49
N SER A 328 -1.19 3.56 -1.11
CA SER A 328 -2.55 3.03 -1.11
C SER A 328 -2.75 2.01 0.00
N GLN A 329 -3.89 2.08 0.67
CA GLN A 329 -4.34 1.07 1.63
C GLN A 329 -5.87 1.10 1.83
N ILE A 330 -6.39 0.27 2.74
CA ILE A 330 -7.83 0.16 3.04
C ILE A 330 -8.51 1.53 3.33
N LYS A 331 -7.78 2.47 3.96
CA LYS A 331 -8.24 3.84 4.27
C LYS A 331 -8.13 4.80 3.06
N GLY A 332 -8.11 4.27 1.85
CA GLY A 332 -8.14 5.02 0.60
C GLY A 332 -6.83 5.02 -0.18
N ASP A 333 -6.93 5.42 -1.44
CA ASP A 333 -5.79 5.62 -2.31
C ASP A 333 -5.25 7.06 -2.17
N GLY A 334 -3.94 7.18 -2.06
CA GLY A 334 -3.20 8.40 -1.81
C GLY A 334 -2.22 8.75 -2.93
N GLU A 335 -2.40 8.23 -4.15
CA GLU A 335 -1.55 8.60 -5.29
C GLU A 335 -1.76 10.07 -5.69
N ALA A 336 -3.00 10.44 -5.99
CA ALA A 336 -3.42 11.76 -6.43
C ALA A 336 -4.83 12.07 -5.93
N HIS A 337 -5.29 13.30 -6.15
CA HIS A 337 -6.64 13.74 -5.76
C HIS A 337 -7.24 14.64 -6.85
N PRO A 338 -8.52 14.51 -7.21
CA PRO A 338 -9.13 15.20 -8.35
C PRO A 338 -9.13 16.74 -8.23
N PHE A 339 -9.10 17.29 -7.01
CA PHE A 339 -8.93 18.74 -6.79
C PHE A 339 -7.52 19.24 -7.13
N LEU A 340 -6.49 18.38 -6.99
CA LEU A 340 -5.09 18.75 -7.27
C LEU A 340 -4.72 18.44 -8.73
N SER A 341 -5.18 17.29 -9.22
CA SER A 341 -4.83 16.72 -10.52
C SER A 341 -6.02 16.80 -11.48
N THR A 342 -6.47 18.02 -11.78
CA THR A 342 -7.76 18.27 -12.46
C THR A 342 -7.83 17.77 -13.92
N GLU A 343 -6.67 17.52 -14.55
CA GLU A 343 -6.58 17.00 -15.91
C GLU A 343 -6.46 15.46 -15.97
N ASP A 344 -6.34 14.81 -14.81
CA ASP A 344 -6.20 13.35 -14.71
C ASP A 344 -7.56 12.68 -14.44
N GLU A 345 -8.11 12.00 -15.45
CA GLU A 345 -9.39 11.29 -15.35
C GLU A 345 -9.39 10.14 -14.32
N PHE A 346 -8.22 9.69 -13.85
CA PHE A 346 -8.09 8.61 -12.87
C PHE A 346 -7.67 9.09 -11.47
N ALA A 347 -7.56 10.40 -11.25
CA ALA A 347 -7.18 10.95 -9.94
C ALA A 347 -8.25 10.76 -8.86
N ASP A 348 -9.51 10.53 -9.24
CA ASP A 348 -10.59 10.16 -8.32
C ASP A 348 -10.69 8.64 -8.20
N TYR A 349 -10.07 8.07 -7.16
CA TYR A 349 -10.10 6.64 -6.89
C TYR A 349 -10.00 6.38 -5.38
N GLU A 350 -11.01 5.74 -4.80
CA GLU A 350 -11.05 5.35 -3.37
C GLU A 350 -10.58 6.48 -2.41
N THR A 351 -11.02 7.73 -2.62
CA THR A 351 -10.48 8.89 -1.90
C THR A 351 -10.95 8.96 -0.44
N TRP A 352 -10.18 9.70 0.38
CA TRP A 352 -10.50 9.96 1.78
C TRP A 352 -10.47 11.46 2.06
N ASP A 353 -11.62 12.11 1.90
CA ASP A 353 -11.68 13.58 1.91
C ASP A 353 -12.63 14.15 2.98
N PHE A 354 -12.91 13.38 4.04
CA PHE A 354 -13.79 13.85 5.11
C PHE A 354 -13.06 14.53 6.29
N GLY A 355 -11.85 14.09 6.63
CA GLY A 355 -11.10 14.61 7.79
C GLY A 355 -9.88 13.77 8.20
N ASN A 356 -9.27 14.14 9.32
CA ASN A 356 -8.14 13.41 9.91
C ASN A 356 -8.54 12.06 10.53
N LEU A 357 -7.55 11.31 11.03
CA LEU A 357 -7.70 9.90 11.42
C LEU A 357 -8.81 9.66 12.46
N ASP A 358 -8.93 10.52 13.47
CA ASP A 358 -9.94 10.40 14.53
C ASP A 358 -11.23 11.19 14.24
N ALA A 359 -11.36 11.79 13.05
CA ALA A 359 -12.47 12.65 12.63
C ALA A 359 -12.71 13.85 13.57
N SER A 360 -11.65 14.32 14.25
CA SER A 360 -11.72 15.51 15.10
C SER A 360 -11.65 16.81 14.31
N ILE A 361 -10.99 16.81 13.15
CA ILE A 361 -10.80 17.97 12.28
C ILE A 361 -11.28 17.62 10.85
N PRO A 362 -12.33 18.30 10.34
CA PRO A 362 -12.78 18.14 8.96
C PRO A 362 -11.70 18.50 7.95
N LYS A 363 -11.80 17.92 6.74
CA LYS A 363 -10.86 18.21 5.66
C LYS A 363 -11.09 19.61 5.08
N GLU A 364 -10.00 20.33 4.83
CA GLU A 364 -9.98 21.59 4.06
C GLU A 364 -9.10 21.42 2.82
N SER A 365 -9.42 22.16 1.74
CA SER A 365 -8.75 22.03 0.45
C SER A 365 -7.25 22.35 0.50
N GLU A 366 -6.85 23.28 1.36
CA GLU A 366 -5.47 23.72 1.55
C GLU A 366 -4.58 22.62 2.15
N MET A 367 -5.19 21.63 2.83
CA MET A 367 -4.48 20.52 3.43
C MET A 367 -4.03 19.50 2.39
N LEU A 368 -4.84 19.28 1.34
CA LEU A 368 -4.73 18.15 0.40
C LEU A 368 -3.35 18.06 -0.26
N GLU A 369 -2.72 19.18 -0.61
CA GLU A 369 -1.39 19.16 -1.23
C GLU A 369 -0.33 18.48 -0.34
N GLY A 370 -0.50 18.50 0.99
CA GLY A 370 0.41 17.88 1.95
C GLY A 370 0.11 16.40 2.24
N GLU A 371 -0.81 15.78 1.49
CA GLU A 371 -1.40 14.47 1.83
C GLU A 371 -1.23 13.39 0.77
N TYR A 372 -1.17 13.79 -0.51
CA TYR A 372 -1.12 12.87 -1.64
C TYR A 372 0.32 12.70 -2.17
N ALA A 373 0.66 11.50 -2.64
CA ALA A 373 2.02 11.14 -3.04
C ALA A 373 2.53 12.02 -4.19
N ARG A 374 1.71 12.25 -5.22
CA ARG A 374 2.09 13.07 -6.38
C ARG A 374 2.42 14.51 -5.98
N SER A 375 1.59 15.13 -5.16
CA SER A 375 1.85 16.48 -4.64
C SER A 375 3.04 16.50 -3.67
N GLY A 376 3.23 15.45 -2.88
CA GLY A 376 4.41 15.24 -2.04
C GLY A 376 5.71 15.19 -2.84
N LEU A 377 5.73 14.45 -3.96
CA LEU A 377 6.88 14.39 -4.89
C LEU A 377 7.19 15.77 -5.49
N LEU A 378 6.16 16.53 -5.91
CA LEU A 378 6.32 17.91 -6.41
C LEU A 378 6.87 18.86 -5.35
N ARG A 379 6.34 18.79 -4.12
CA ARG A 379 6.87 19.53 -2.96
C ARG A 379 8.32 19.15 -2.68
N GLY A 380 8.68 17.88 -2.87
CA GLY A 380 10.04 17.38 -2.77
C GLY A 380 11.01 18.05 -3.75
N LEU A 381 10.60 18.20 -5.03
CA LEU A 381 11.41 18.91 -6.02
C LEU A 381 11.60 20.40 -5.66
N ALA A 382 10.54 21.07 -5.18
CA ALA A 382 10.65 22.45 -4.72
C ALA A 382 11.63 22.59 -3.54
N LEU A 383 11.54 21.72 -2.54
CA LEU A 383 12.48 21.69 -1.41
C LEU A 383 13.90 21.32 -1.86
N GLN A 384 14.06 20.50 -2.90
CA GLN A 384 15.37 20.21 -3.48
C GLN A 384 16.02 21.45 -4.08
N ALA A 385 15.25 22.30 -4.78
CA ALA A 385 15.75 23.55 -5.33
C ALA A 385 16.21 24.52 -4.23
N GLU A 386 15.53 24.54 -3.08
CA GLU A 386 15.84 25.43 -1.96
C GLU A 386 16.96 24.91 -1.05
N LEU A 387 16.91 23.63 -0.67
CA LEU A 387 17.79 23.03 0.35
C LEU A 387 18.95 22.22 -0.24
N GLY A 388 18.91 21.94 -1.54
CA GLY A 388 19.84 21.04 -2.23
C GLY A 388 19.63 19.56 -1.91
N VAL A 389 18.60 19.21 -1.13
CA VAL A 389 18.25 17.84 -0.72
C VAL A 389 16.73 17.70 -0.75
N ASN A 390 16.24 16.58 -1.28
CA ASN A 390 14.81 16.30 -1.41
C ASN A 390 14.33 15.39 -0.25
N PRO A 391 13.59 15.91 0.75
CA PRO A 391 13.01 15.09 1.83
C PRO A 391 11.94 14.12 1.34
N TYR A 392 11.28 14.41 0.21
CA TYR A 392 10.14 13.66 -0.32
C TYR A 392 10.53 12.88 -1.56
N LYS A 393 11.80 12.44 -1.62
CA LYS A 393 12.33 11.54 -2.64
C LYS A 393 12.11 10.08 -2.25
N PHE A 394 10.85 9.67 -2.17
CA PHE A 394 10.46 8.32 -1.77
C PHE A 394 10.02 7.48 -2.99
N GLY A 395 10.18 6.16 -2.87
CA GLY A 395 9.57 5.17 -3.75
C GLY A 395 8.15 4.81 -3.34
N ALA A 396 7.48 4.02 -4.17
CA ALA A 396 6.11 3.60 -3.95
C ALA A 396 6.02 2.24 -3.23
N SER A 397 5.08 2.15 -2.29
CA SER A 397 4.64 0.93 -1.63
C SER A 397 3.11 0.98 -1.46
N ALA A 398 2.49 -0.14 -1.15
CA ALA A 398 1.07 -0.23 -0.78
C ALA A 398 0.89 -1.36 0.22
N ALA A 399 -0.11 -1.27 1.09
CA ALA A 399 -0.29 -2.24 2.16
C ALA A 399 -1.75 -2.27 2.61
N THR A 400 -2.10 -3.14 3.55
CA THR A 400 -3.48 -3.19 4.02
C THR A 400 -3.75 -2.25 5.19
N ASP A 401 -2.82 -2.19 6.14
CA ASP A 401 -3.09 -1.73 7.51
C ASP A 401 -4.34 -2.44 8.02
N THR A 402 -4.39 -3.75 7.92
CA THR A 402 -5.57 -4.49 8.38
C THR A 402 -5.59 -4.54 9.90
N HIS A 403 -6.73 -4.21 10.51
CA HIS A 403 -6.96 -4.37 11.95
C HIS A 403 -7.79 -5.59 12.25
N THR A 404 -7.73 -6.62 11.40
CA THR A 404 -8.41 -7.91 11.61
C THR A 404 -7.43 -9.07 11.75
N GLY A 405 -6.12 -8.84 11.56
CA GLY A 405 -5.12 -9.89 11.38
C GLY A 405 -5.23 -10.64 10.05
N LEU A 406 -6.05 -10.14 9.10
CA LEU A 406 -6.28 -10.75 7.79
C LEU A 406 -5.95 -9.75 6.66
N SER A 407 -4.83 -9.96 5.97
CA SER A 407 -4.48 -9.21 4.75
C SER A 407 -5.19 -9.76 3.52
N ALA A 408 -6.50 -9.56 3.45
CA ALA A 408 -7.35 -10.13 2.42
C ALA A 408 -7.70 -9.08 1.36
N VAL A 409 -6.79 -8.87 0.39
CA VAL A 409 -6.85 -7.76 -0.59
C VAL A 409 -7.71 -8.00 -1.83
N ALA A 410 -8.26 -9.21 -2.01
CA ALA A 410 -9.06 -9.50 -3.18
C ALA A 410 -10.51 -9.06 -2.94
N GLU A 411 -11.12 -8.39 -3.91
CA GLU A 411 -12.49 -7.86 -3.82
C GLU A 411 -13.54 -8.95 -3.48
N ASP A 412 -13.36 -10.17 -3.95
CA ASP A 412 -14.24 -11.32 -3.67
C ASP A 412 -13.96 -12.01 -2.32
N ASN A 413 -12.92 -11.56 -1.60
CA ASN A 413 -12.44 -12.12 -0.35
C ASN A 413 -12.03 -11.03 0.66
N PHE A 414 -12.59 -9.82 0.55
CA PHE A 414 -12.25 -8.71 1.43
C PHE A 414 -12.92 -8.83 2.80
N PHE A 415 -12.13 -8.77 3.88
CA PHE A 415 -12.61 -8.93 5.27
C PHE A 415 -12.76 -7.63 6.05
N GLY A 416 -12.63 -6.47 5.40
CA GLY A 416 -12.85 -5.17 6.02
C GLY A 416 -11.66 -4.65 6.82
N LYS A 417 -11.73 -3.37 7.23
CA LYS A 417 -10.72 -2.69 8.04
C LYS A 417 -10.64 -3.20 9.48
N HIS A 418 -11.78 -3.26 10.16
CA HIS A 418 -11.94 -3.69 11.55
C HIS A 418 -12.90 -4.88 11.65
N THR A 419 -12.90 -5.59 12.78
CA THR A 419 -13.74 -6.79 12.96
C THR A 419 -15.23 -6.54 12.80
N ALA A 420 -15.70 -5.32 13.13
CA ALA A 420 -17.08 -4.87 12.93
C ALA A 420 -17.48 -4.80 11.44
N TYR A 421 -16.50 -4.78 10.52
CA TYR A 421 -16.69 -4.68 9.08
C TYR A 421 -16.36 -5.99 8.35
N GLU A 422 -16.15 -7.09 9.10
CA GLU A 422 -16.06 -8.42 8.51
C GLU A 422 -17.37 -8.78 7.77
N PRO A 423 -17.32 -9.71 6.79
CA PRO A 423 -18.43 -9.96 5.86
C PRO A 423 -19.77 -10.21 6.56
N SER A 424 -20.73 -9.31 6.32
CA SER A 424 -22.11 -9.38 6.79
C SER A 424 -23.03 -8.52 5.89
N GLY A 425 -24.35 -8.74 5.96
CA GLY A 425 -25.31 -7.95 5.16
C GLY A 425 -25.41 -6.47 5.54
N GLU A 426 -24.85 -6.06 6.68
CA GLU A 426 -24.98 -4.69 7.20
C GLU A 426 -23.69 -3.88 7.05
N ARG A 427 -22.55 -4.51 6.71
CA ARG A 427 -21.23 -3.85 6.78
C ARG A 427 -21.09 -2.66 5.84
N ALA A 428 -21.71 -2.68 4.67
CA ALA A 428 -21.66 -1.57 3.72
C ALA A 428 -22.29 -0.30 4.31
N SER A 429 -23.44 -0.44 4.98
CA SER A 429 -24.16 0.66 5.63
C SER A 429 -23.65 1.02 7.03
N HIS A 430 -22.68 0.29 7.56
CA HIS A 430 -22.17 0.53 8.91
C HIS A 430 -21.49 1.89 8.99
N ILE A 431 -21.66 2.61 10.10
CA ILE A 431 -21.00 3.90 10.33
C ILE A 431 -19.55 3.61 10.74
N GLY A 432 -18.62 3.93 9.85
CA GLY A 432 -17.19 3.75 10.11
C GLY A 432 -16.63 4.84 11.03
N LYS A 433 -16.97 6.10 10.73
CA LYS A 433 -16.48 7.29 11.45
C LYS A 433 -17.60 8.31 11.65
N THR A 434 -17.51 9.06 12.74
CA THR A 434 -18.46 10.11 13.12
C THR A 434 -17.66 11.32 13.58
N PHE A 435 -18.06 12.52 13.16
CA PHE A 435 -17.49 13.76 13.66
C PHE A 435 -17.90 14.01 15.12
N SER A 436 -17.23 14.96 15.77
CA SER A 436 -17.49 15.30 17.17
C SER A 436 -18.90 15.83 17.46
N ASP A 437 -19.60 16.35 16.44
CA ASP A 437 -20.99 16.82 16.52
C ASP A 437 -22.03 15.70 16.34
N GLY A 438 -21.60 14.49 15.99
CA GLY A 438 -22.45 13.32 15.78
C GLY A 438 -22.81 13.05 14.32
N ASP A 439 -22.36 13.88 13.37
CA ASP A 439 -22.61 13.65 11.94
C ASP A 439 -21.75 12.49 11.41
N VAL A 440 -22.32 11.72 10.48
CA VAL A 440 -21.61 10.60 9.87
C VAL A 440 -20.52 11.14 8.94
N ALA A 441 -19.28 10.77 9.24
CA ALA A 441 -18.12 11.17 8.46
C ALA A 441 -17.78 10.16 7.37
N TYR A 442 -17.94 8.86 7.67
CA TYR A 442 -17.57 7.79 6.75
C TYR A 442 -18.37 6.51 6.99
N TYR A 443 -18.71 5.81 5.91
CA TYR A 443 -19.43 4.54 5.94
C TYR A 443 -18.51 3.36 5.60
N GLY A 444 -18.91 2.16 6.02
CA GLY A 444 -18.18 0.94 5.79
C GLY A 444 -17.94 0.63 4.32
N TRP A 445 -18.86 1.02 3.43
CA TRP A 445 -18.66 0.88 1.98
C TRP A 445 -17.49 1.69 1.42
N GLY A 446 -17.05 2.75 2.10
CA GLY A 446 -15.94 3.60 1.64
C GLY A 446 -14.57 2.92 1.73
N TYR A 447 -14.39 1.95 2.64
CA TYR A 447 -13.11 1.24 2.76
C TYR A 447 -12.80 0.41 1.51
N SER A 448 -11.58 0.54 1.00
CA SER A 448 -11.09 -0.19 -0.16
C SER A 448 -10.52 -1.56 0.24
N ALA A 449 -10.39 -2.48 -0.72
CA ALA A 449 -9.74 -3.77 -0.48
C ALA A 449 -8.19 -3.68 -0.42
N ALA A 450 -7.61 -2.54 -0.79
CA ALA A 450 -6.18 -2.31 -1.02
C ALA A 450 -5.28 -2.75 0.15
N GLY A 451 -3.98 -2.96 -0.03
CA GLY A 451 -3.17 -3.04 -1.25
C GLY A 451 -1.93 -3.88 -0.95
N LEU A 452 -1.02 -4.07 -1.92
CA LEU A 452 0.19 -4.88 -1.76
C LEU A 452 1.44 -4.16 -2.26
N THR A 453 2.56 -4.41 -1.57
CA THR A 453 3.88 -3.99 -2.00
C THR A 453 4.51 -5.06 -2.87
N ALA A 454 5.04 -4.65 -4.02
CA ALA A 454 5.79 -5.48 -4.93
C ALA A 454 7.26 -5.04 -4.94
N VAL A 455 8.19 -5.98 -4.77
CA VAL A 455 9.63 -5.69 -4.64
C VAL A 455 10.42 -6.49 -5.67
N TRP A 456 11.21 -5.80 -6.49
CA TRP A 456 12.16 -6.43 -7.39
C TRP A 456 13.42 -6.80 -6.62
N ALA A 457 13.54 -8.07 -6.22
CA ALA A 457 14.69 -8.59 -5.50
C ALA A 457 15.34 -9.76 -6.22
N ARG A 458 16.58 -10.08 -5.86
CA ARG A 458 17.30 -11.24 -6.41
C ARG A 458 16.76 -12.55 -5.85
N GLU A 459 16.43 -12.54 -4.56
CA GLU A 459 16.01 -13.72 -3.81
C GLU A 459 14.86 -13.38 -2.86
N ASN A 460 14.05 -14.38 -2.49
CA ASN A 460 13.05 -14.24 -1.44
C ASN A 460 13.74 -14.39 -0.07
N THR A 461 14.49 -13.39 0.36
CA THR A 461 15.16 -13.37 1.67
C THR A 461 14.98 -12.00 2.31
N ARG A 462 15.02 -11.93 3.65
CA ARG A 462 14.86 -10.67 4.41
C ARG A 462 15.82 -9.60 3.90
N THR A 463 17.11 -9.95 3.82
CA THR A 463 18.16 -9.11 3.24
C THR A 463 17.86 -8.66 1.82
N SER A 464 17.59 -9.58 0.88
CA SER A 464 17.46 -9.19 -0.52
C SER A 464 16.22 -8.34 -0.79
N ILE A 465 15.14 -8.54 -0.05
CA ILE A 465 13.90 -7.74 -0.15
C ILE A 465 14.10 -6.39 0.53
N PHE A 466 14.70 -6.35 1.73
CA PHE A 466 15.04 -5.11 2.43
C PHE A 466 15.91 -4.20 1.57
N ASP A 467 17.04 -4.72 1.07
CA ASP A 467 18.00 -3.94 0.27
C ASP A 467 17.33 -3.38 -1.00
N ALA A 468 16.35 -4.10 -1.56
CA ALA A 468 15.59 -3.63 -2.73
C ALA A 468 14.59 -2.51 -2.37
N MET A 469 13.92 -2.60 -1.20
CA MET A 469 13.09 -1.52 -0.67
C MET A 469 13.91 -0.25 -0.38
N GLU A 470 15.08 -0.40 0.23
CA GLU A 470 16.00 0.71 0.51
C GLU A 470 16.45 1.43 -0.77
N ARG A 471 16.74 0.66 -1.84
CA ARG A 471 17.04 1.20 -3.18
C ARG A 471 15.80 1.70 -3.95
N ARG A 472 14.61 1.61 -3.37
CA ARG A 472 13.32 1.99 -4.01
C ARG A 472 13.00 1.19 -5.27
N GLU A 473 13.55 -0.02 -5.41
CA GLU A 473 13.18 -0.97 -6.47
C GLU A 473 11.88 -1.72 -6.09
N ALA A 474 10.88 -0.95 -5.69
CA ALA A 474 9.57 -1.40 -5.23
C ALA A 474 8.45 -0.61 -5.91
N TYR A 475 7.24 -1.13 -5.86
CA TYR A 475 6.04 -0.47 -6.36
C TYR A 475 4.80 -0.91 -5.59
N GLY A 476 3.77 -0.06 -5.59
CA GLY A 476 2.48 -0.36 -4.96
C GLY A 476 1.49 -0.96 -5.97
N THR A 477 0.60 -1.83 -5.49
CA THR A 477 -0.59 -2.29 -6.23
C THR A 477 -1.82 -2.18 -5.34
N THR A 478 -2.97 -1.87 -5.91
CA THR A 478 -4.23 -1.72 -5.17
C THR A 478 -4.92 -3.06 -4.87
N GLY A 479 -4.29 -4.18 -5.23
CA GLY A 479 -4.74 -5.54 -4.90
C GLY A 479 -4.16 -6.61 -5.83
N PRO A 480 -4.33 -6.49 -7.17
CA PRO A 480 -3.81 -7.46 -8.13
C PRO A 480 -2.28 -7.50 -8.17
N ARG A 481 -1.72 -8.69 -8.36
CA ARG A 481 -0.27 -8.92 -8.47
C ARG A 481 0.24 -8.66 -9.89
N MET A 482 -0.01 -7.46 -10.41
CA MET A 482 0.52 -6.98 -11.69
C MET A 482 2.04 -6.92 -11.63
N SER A 483 2.73 -7.45 -12.64
CA SER A 483 4.20 -7.36 -12.73
C SER A 483 4.59 -6.16 -13.56
N VAL A 484 5.25 -5.17 -12.97
CA VAL A 484 5.60 -3.90 -13.66
C VAL A 484 7.10 -3.68 -13.63
N ARG A 485 7.69 -3.42 -14.80
CA ARG A 485 9.07 -2.97 -14.97
C ARG A 485 9.05 -1.55 -15.52
N PHE A 486 9.89 -0.71 -14.95
CA PHE A 486 10.08 0.67 -15.38
C PHE A 486 11.55 1.01 -15.25
N PHE A 487 12.14 1.47 -16.35
CA PHE A 487 13.52 1.90 -16.43
C PHE A 487 13.61 3.20 -17.21
N GLY A 488 14.52 4.08 -16.83
CA GLY A 488 14.87 5.30 -17.55
C GLY A 488 16.30 5.21 -18.05
N GLY A 489 16.57 5.58 -19.30
CA GLY A 489 17.88 5.47 -19.92
C GLY A 489 17.86 5.77 -21.41
N ASP A 490 18.72 5.07 -22.16
CA ASP A 490 18.77 5.09 -23.63
C ASP A 490 18.26 3.74 -24.15
N TYR A 491 17.09 3.75 -24.78
CA TYR A 491 16.44 2.53 -25.25
C TYR A 491 15.84 2.73 -26.65
N SER A 492 16.16 1.83 -27.58
CA SER A 492 15.45 1.77 -28.86
C SER A 492 14.13 1.02 -28.72
N GLU A 493 13.08 1.42 -29.45
CA GLU A 493 11.76 0.74 -29.48
C GLU A 493 11.86 -0.78 -29.77
N GLU A 494 12.85 -1.22 -30.55
CA GLU A 494 13.09 -2.63 -30.88
C GLU A 494 13.25 -3.55 -29.65
N VAL A 495 13.60 -3.00 -28.48
CA VAL A 495 13.78 -3.80 -27.25
C VAL A 495 12.48 -4.43 -26.75
N ILE A 496 11.32 -3.85 -27.07
CA ILE A 496 10.01 -4.36 -26.65
C ILE A 496 9.70 -5.73 -27.25
N ALA A 497 10.27 -6.04 -28.42
CA ALA A 497 10.16 -7.36 -29.02
C ALA A 497 11.04 -8.43 -28.33
N ARG A 498 11.94 -8.03 -27.42
CA ARG A 498 12.83 -8.94 -26.69
C ARG A 498 12.21 -9.44 -25.39
N ARG A 499 12.72 -10.57 -24.89
CA ARG A 499 12.22 -11.22 -23.66
C ARG A 499 13.23 -11.22 -22.51
N ASP A 500 14.36 -10.54 -22.67
CA ASP A 500 15.39 -10.35 -21.64
C ASP A 500 15.37 -8.92 -21.03
N LEU A 501 14.19 -8.31 -20.97
CA LEU A 501 13.96 -6.89 -20.60
C LEU A 501 14.71 -6.43 -19.34
N ALA A 502 14.79 -7.27 -18.30
CA ALA A 502 15.55 -6.92 -17.08
C ALA A 502 17.02 -6.65 -17.41
N ARG A 503 17.68 -7.53 -18.15
CA ARG A 503 19.08 -7.37 -18.55
C ARG A 503 19.27 -6.07 -19.34
N ILE A 504 18.33 -5.77 -20.24
CA ILE A 504 18.35 -4.57 -21.09
C ILE A 504 18.28 -3.33 -20.20
N GLY A 505 17.25 -3.25 -19.35
CA GLY A 505 17.01 -2.11 -18.46
C GLY A 505 18.21 -1.83 -17.56
N TYR A 506 18.70 -2.83 -16.81
CA TYR A 506 19.87 -2.63 -15.94
C TYR A 506 21.18 -2.33 -16.70
N SER A 507 21.25 -2.59 -18.01
CA SER A 507 22.43 -2.27 -18.82
C SER A 507 22.35 -0.93 -19.56
N GLY A 508 21.13 -0.42 -19.78
CA GLY A 508 20.87 0.79 -20.57
C GLY A 508 20.51 2.01 -19.74
N GLY A 509 20.29 1.87 -18.43
CA GLY A 509 19.95 2.99 -17.56
C GLY A 509 19.72 2.58 -16.11
N VAL A 510 18.75 3.24 -15.48
CA VAL A 510 18.39 3.04 -14.07
C VAL A 510 17.00 2.43 -13.93
N PRO A 511 16.76 1.57 -12.93
CA PRO A 511 15.42 1.09 -12.61
C PRO A 511 14.58 2.19 -11.93
N MET A 512 13.28 1.94 -11.80
CA MET A 512 12.41 2.64 -10.84
C MET A 512 13.13 2.81 -9.49
N GLY A 513 13.00 3.99 -8.88
CA GLY A 513 13.72 4.34 -7.66
C GLY A 513 15.04 5.09 -7.87
N GLY A 514 15.57 5.10 -9.10
CA GLY A 514 16.88 5.68 -9.43
C GLY A 514 16.87 7.13 -9.93
N ASP A 515 18.06 7.70 -10.00
CA ASP A 515 18.35 8.98 -10.65
C ASP A 515 18.87 8.76 -12.07
N ILE A 516 18.15 9.22 -13.08
CA ILE A 516 18.58 9.11 -14.47
C ILE A 516 19.60 10.21 -14.80
N ALA A 517 20.66 9.81 -15.48
CA ALA A 517 21.63 10.72 -16.08
C ALA A 517 21.34 10.83 -17.57
N VAL A 518 21.03 12.03 -18.05
CA VAL A 518 20.74 12.28 -19.46
C VAL A 518 21.94 12.94 -20.14
N GLU A 519 22.19 12.60 -21.41
CA GLU A 519 23.21 13.28 -22.22
C GLU A 519 22.72 14.68 -22.64
N GLU A 520 23.66 15.60 -22.85
CA GLU A 520 23.31 17.00 -23.12
C GLU A 520 22.55 17.15 -24.44
N GLY A 521 21.30 17.64 -24.36
CA GLY A 521 20.45 17.89 -25.53
C GLY A 521 19.58 16.72 -26.00
N GLU A 522 19.58 15.60 -25.27
CA GLU A 522 18.71 14.45 -25.55
C GLU A 522 17.63 14.31 -24.48
N ALA A 523 16.43 13.85 -24.86
CA ALA A 523 15.38 13.53 -23.92
C ALA A 523 15.54 12.08 -23.41
N PRO A 524 15.19 11.79 -22.15
CA PRO A 524 15.29 10.44 -21.62
C PRO A 524 14.27 9.49 -22.23
N ASP A 525 14.70 8.26 -22.49
CA ASP A 525 13.80 7.17 -22.87
C ASP A 525 13.38 6.36 -21.64
N PHE A 526 12.12 5.95 -21.63
CA PHE A 526 11.53 5.13 -20.58
C PHE A 526 11.04 3.81 -21.15
N LEU A 527 11.71 2.73 -20.73
CA LEU A 527 11.27 1.36 -20.98
C LEU A 527 10.28 0.95 -19.90
N VAL A 528 9.01 0.79 -20.27
CA VAL A 528 7.95 0.29 -19.40
C VAL A 528 7.35 -0.99 -19.95
N TYR A 529 7.14 -1.97 -19.08
CA TYR A 529 6.51 -3.23 -19.45
C TYR A 529 5.70 -3.79 -18.28
N ALA A 530 4.45 -4.14 -18.55
CA ALA A 530 3.51 -4.64 -17.58
C ALA A 530 2.87 -5.96 -18.04
N LEU A 531 2.77 -6.90 -17.11
CA LEU A 531 1.92 -8.08 -17.22
C LEU A 531 0.75 -7.92 -16.27
N ARG A 532 -0.44 -8.26 -16.75
CA ARG A 532 -1.59 -8.43 -15.85
C ARG A 532 -1.29 -9.45 -14.77
N ASP A 533 -2.03 -9.39 -13.68
CA ASP A 533 -2.10 -10.52 -12.77
C ASP A 533 -2.59 -11.76 -13.56
N PRO A 534 -1.88 -12.91 -13.56
CA PRO A 534 -2.27 -14.10 -14.32
C PRO A 534 -3.70 -14.57 -14.07
N VAL A 535 -4.23 -14.32 -12.87
CA VAL A 535 -5.61 -14.66 -12.48
C VAL A 535 -6.55 -13.45 -12.41
N GLY A 536 -6.06 -12.24 -12.69
CA GLY A 536 -6.83 -10.98 -12.64
C GLY A 536 -7.33 -10.51 -14.01
N ALA A 537 -7.72 -9.24 -14.09
CA ALA A 537 -8.27 -8.65 -15.30
C ALA A 537 -7.17 -8.30 -16.33
N ASN A 538 -7.56 -8.13 -17.59
CA ASN A 538 -6.65 -7.60 -18.61
C ASN A 538 -6.27 -6.14 -18.29
N LEU A 539 -5.15 -5.67 -18.83
CA LEU A 539 -4.71 -4.28 -18.73
C LEU A 539 -5.54 -3.37 -19.66
N ASP A 540 -6.00 -2.23 -19.13
CA ASP A 540 -6.51 -1.11 -19.93
C ASP A 540 -5.33 -0.38 -20.58
N ARG A 541 -4.47 0.24 -19.76
CA ARG A 541 -3.39 1.11 -20.25
C ARG A 541 -2.23 1.24 -19.27
N ILE A 542 -1.11 1.70 -19.79
CA ILE A 542 0.05 2.21 -19.05
C ILE A 542 0.11 3.73 -19.28
N GLN A 543 0.24 4.45 -18.17
CA GLN A 543 0.51 5.87 -18.14
C GLN A 543 1.91 6.14 -17.61
N ILE A 544 2.55 7.19 -18.11
CA ILE A 544 3.70 7.82 -17.46
C ILE A 544 3.24 9.17 -16.93
N ILE A 545 3.44 9.39 -15.63
CA ILE A 545 3.14 10.64 -14.97
C ILE A 545 4.46 11.38 -14.77
N LYS A 546 4.55 12.59 -15.35
CA LYS A 546 5.66 13.52 -15.17
C LYS A 546 5.25 14.58 -14.17
N GLY A 547 6.10 14.88 -13.20
CA GLY A 547 5.99 16.09 -12.38
C GLY A 547 7.31 16.85 -12.41
N TRP A 548 7.25 18.18 -12.49
CA TRP A 548 8.44 19.03 -12.61
C TRP A 548 8.27 20.40 -11.97
N ILE A 549 9.39 21.11 -11.83
CA ILE A 549 9.41 22.52 -11.47
C ILE A 549 9.75 23.31 -12.73
N ASP A 550 8.82 24.15 -13.17
CA ASP A 550 8.99 24.99 -14.35
C ASP A 550 10.18 25.95 -14.15
N ALA A 551 11.15 25.89 -15.06
CA ALA A 551 12.42 26.61 -14.90
C ALA A 551 12.28 28.14 -14.97
N GLU A 552 11.23 28.66 -15.61
CA GLU A 552 11.00 30.10 -15.78
C GLU A 552 10.23 30.71 -14.61
N THR A 553 9.19 30.01 -14.14
CA THR A 553 8.22 30.48 -13.15
C THR A 553 8.48 29.95 -11.75
N GLY A 554 9.13 28.80 -11.63
CA GLY A 554 9.28 28.05 -10.38
C GLY A 554 8.00 27.34 -9.92
N GLU A 555 6.96 27.29 -10.76
CA GLU A 555 5.70 26.63 -10.44
C GLU A 555 5.81 25.11 -10.56
N LYS A 556 5.08 24.40 -9.68
CA LYS A 556 4.93 22.94 -9.74
C LYS A 556 4.01 22.59 -10.89
N GLN A 557 4.42 21.66 -11.76
CA GLN A 557 3.66 21.21 -12.92
C GLN A 557 3.54 19.69 -12.94
N GLU A 558 2.45 19.17 -13.48
CA GLU A 558 2.27 17.74 -13.72
C GLU A 558 1.61 17.45 -15.06
N LYS A 559 1.86 16.27 -15.61
CA LYS A 559 1.22 15.80 -16.84
C LYS A 559 1.15 14.28 -16.87
N VAL A 560 0.01 13.76 -17.33
CA VAL A 560 -0.22 12.32 -17.53
C VAL A 560 -0.16 12.01 -19.01
N TYR A 561 0.64 11.03 -19.39
CA TYR A 561 0.78 10.54 -20.76
C TYR A 561 0.26 9.11 -20.83
N ASP A 562 -0.75 8.84 -21.66
CA ASP A 562 -1.09 7.47 -22.05
C ASP A 562 -0.05 6.97 -23.06
N VAL A 563 0.73 5.94 -22.70
CA VAL A 563 1.90 5.50 -23.50
C VAL A 563 1.75 4.13 -24.13
N ALA A 564 0.85 3.29 -23.60
CA ALA A 564 0.47 2.00 -24.19
C ALA A 564 -0.92 1.60 -23.71
N TRP A 565 -1.74 0.98 -24.58
CA TRP A 565 -3.11 0.59 -24.21
C TRP A 565 -3.61 -0.63 -24.98
N GLY A 566 -4.61 -1.30 -24.41
CA GLY A 566 -5.25 -2.48 -25.00
C GLY A 566 -6.32 -2.13 -26.04
N GLY A 567 -6.43 -2.97 -27.07
CA GLY A 567 -7.41 -2.84 -28.15
C GLY A 567 -7.05 -1.78 -29.19
N ASP A 568 -7.86 -1.71 -30.26
CA ASP A 568 -7.64 -0.81 -31.40
C ASP A 568 -8.24 0.60 -31.14
N ARG A 569 -7.94 1.17 -29.97
CA ARG A 569 -8.38 2.52 -29.59
C ARG A 569 -7.39 3.56 -30.09
N THR A 570 -7.89 4.73 -30.47
CA THR A 570 -7.08 5.87 -30.91
C THR A 570 -7.41 7.08 -30.06
N PRO A 571 -6.41 7.80 -29.53
CA PRO A 571 -6.63 9.10 -28.90
C PRO A 571 -7.31 10.09 -29.85
N ASP A 572 -8.10 11.01 -29.29
CA ASP A 572 -8.68 12.11 -30.04
C ASP A 572 -7.63 13.20 -30.40
N GLU A 573 -8.06 14.28 -31.06
CA GLU A 573 -7.18 15.38 -31.46
C GLU A 573 -6.51 16.11 -30.28
N ASN A 574 -7.05 15.96 -29.06
CA ASN A 574 -6.51 16.53 -27.84
C ASN A 574 -5.66 15.52 -27.04
N GLY A 575 -5.48 14.31 -27.58
CA GLY A 575 -4.73 13.23 -26.92
C GLY A 575 -5.55 12.41 -25.92
N ASN A 576 -6.86 12.63 -25.80
CA ASN A 576 -7.69 11.87 -24.87
C ASN A 576 -7.99 10.47 -25.43
N LEU A 577 -7.64 9.43 -24.69
CA LEU A 577 -7.94 8.06 -25.06
C LEU A 577 -9.37 7.68 -24.64
N THR A 578 -10.15 7.10 -25.55
CA THR A 578 -11.50 6.62 -25.20
C THR A 578 -11.43 5.51 -24.14
N ALA A 579 -12.34 5.55 -23.16
CA ALA A 579 -12.46 4.54 -22.13
C ALA A 579 -12.56 3.11 -22.71
N VAL A 580 -11.94 2.13 -22.03
CA VAL A 580 -11.87 0.73 -22.48
C VAL A 580 -13.23 0.02 -22.48
N GLY A 581 -14.22 0.58 -21.78
CA GLY A 581 -15.52 -0.03 -21.52
C GLY A 581 -15.49 -0.95 -20.29
N SER A 582 -16.56 -1.71 -20.07
CA SER A 582 -16.66 -2.66 -18.96
C SER A 582 -17.28 -3.97 -19.42
N THR A 583 -16.75 -5.09 -18.93
CA THR A 583 -17.32 -6.43 -19.11
C THR A 583 -17.94 -6.98 -17.83
N VAL A 584 -18.10 -6.12 -16.81
CA VAL A 584 -18.67 -6.50 -15.52
C VAL A 584 -20.13 -6.87 -15.66
N ASP A 585 -20.50 -8.04 -15.14
CA ASP A 585 -21.88 -8.47 -14.93
C ASP A 585 -22.18 -8.38 -13.43
N LEU A 586 -23.01 -7.42 -13.02
CA LEU A 586 -23.40 -7.24 -11.61
C LEU A 586 -24.48 -8.25 -11.16
N SER A 587 -25.12 -8.98 -12.07
CA SER A 587 -26.09 -10.02 -11.68
C SER A 587 -25.42 -11.28 -11.13
N ILE A 588 -24.16 -11.48 -11.51
CA ILE A 588 -23.24 -12.50 -11.02
C ILE A 588 -21.86 -11.83 -10.98
N PRO A 589 -21.45 -11.21 -9.86
CA PRO A 589 -20.39 -10.21 -9.79
C PRO A 589 -19.09 -10.80 -10.35
N SER A 590 -18.90 -10.60 -11.65
CA SER A 590 -17.89 -11.27 -12.48
C SER A 590 -17.60 -10.40 -13.70
N TRP A 591 -16.54 -10.74 -14.43
CA TRP A 591 -16.10 -10.03 -15.62
C TRP A 591 -15.48 -11.00 -16.62
N THR A 592 -15.23 -10.53 -17.84
CA THR A 592 -14.50 -11.30 -18.84
C THR A 592 -13.33 -10.53 -19.43
N ASN A 593 -12.23 -11.23 -19.70
CA ASN A 593 -11.04 -10.68 -20.34
C ASN A 593 -11.18 -10.60 -21.88
N THR A 594 -12.34 -10.13 -22.35
CA THR A 594 -12.64 -9.94 -23.79
C THR A 594 -12.23 -8.58 -24.33
N ILE A 595 -11.89 -7.63 -23.45
CA ILE A 595 -11.30 -6.31 -23.74
C ILE A 595 -9.94 -6.16 -23.04
N GLY A 596 -9.19 -5.11 -23.33
CA GLY A 596 -7.84 -4.88 -22.79
C GLY A 596 -6.77 -5.82 -23.37
N ALA A 597 -5.60 -5.89 -22.73
CA ALA A 597 -4.48 -6.74 -23.14
C ALA A 597 -3.86 -7.51 -21.96
N SER A 598 -3.26 -8.68 -22.22
CA SER A 598 -2.57 -9.46 -21.17
C SER A 598 -1.17 -8.93 -20.83
N GLU A 599 -0.53 -8.28 -21.79
CA GLU A 599 0.76 -7.62 -21.66
C GLU A 599 0.69 -6.27 -22.38
N LEU A 600 1.34 -5.25 -21.81
CA LEU A 600 1.54 -3.95 -22.44
C LEU A 600 3.01 -3.56 -22.23
N GLY A 601 3.62 -2.93 -23.23
CA GLY A 601 4.98 -2.43 -23.10
C GLY A 601 5.34 -1.49 -24.23
N THR A 602 6.16 -0.52 -23.92
CA THR A 602 6.62 0.49 -24.88
C THR A 602 7.96 1.07 -24.43
N VAL A 603 8.66 1.70 -25.37
CA VAL A 603 9.67 2.70 -25.04
C VAL A 603 9.07 4.06 -25.35
N TRP A 604 9.04 4.94 -24.36
CA TRP A 604 8.48 6.27 -24.49
C TRP A 604 9.55 7.33 -24.18
N THR A 605 9.67 8.30 -25.08
CA THR A 605 10.56 9.46 -24.90
C THR A 605 9.72 10.66 -24.45
N ASP A 606 10.18 11.42 -23.47
CA ASP A 606 9.49 12.62 -23.00
C ASP A 606 9.46 13.71 -24.10
N PRO A 607 8.30 14.03 -24.69
CA PRO A 607 8.20 15.01 -25.78
C PRO A 607 8.34 16.46 -25.28
N ASP A 608 8.15 16.68 -23.98
CA ASP A 608 8.14 17.98 -23.33
C ASP A 608 9.36 18.12 -22.39
N PHE A 609 10.44 17.39 -22.66
CA PHE A 609 11.64 17.40 -21.83
C PHE A 609 12.38 18.75 -21.92
N ASP A 610 12.59 19.37 -20.77
CA ASP A 610 13.51 20.49 -20.61
C ASP A 610 14.67 20.06 -19.68
N PRO A 611 15.93 20.06 -20.16
CA PRO A 611 17.08 19.65 -19.37
C PRO A 611 17.39 20.57 -18.18
N SER A 612 16.77 21.75 -18.10
CA SER A 612 16.93 22.71 -17.00
C SER A 612 15.94 22.49 -15.85
N GLU A 613 14.94 21.62 -16.01
CA GLU A 613 13.90 21.37 -15.00
C GLU A 613 14.28 20.22 -14.07
N LEU A 614 14.01 20.38 -12.77
CA LEU A 614 13.92 19.24 -11.86
C LEU A 614 12.66 18.45 -12.21
N ALA A 615 12.77 17.14 -12.41
CA ALA A 615 11.63 16.31 -12.79
C ALA A 615 11.65 14.92 -12.13
N PHE A 616 10.46 14.32 -12.02
CA PHE A 616 10.29 12.91 -11.74
C PHE A 616 9.30 12.28 -12.73
N TYR A 617 9.42 10.97 -12.89
CA TYR A 617 8.55 10.15 -13.75
C TYR A 617 8.18 8.88 -13.00
N TYR A 618 6.90 8.49 -12.97
CA TYR A 618 6.51 7.15 -12.57
C TYR A 618 5.47 6.58 -13.52
N ALA A 619 5.41 5.25 -13.60
CA ALA A 619 4.40 4.56 -14.39
C ALA A 619 3.19 4.19 -13.52
N ARG A 620 2.00 4.44 -14.05
CA ARG A 620 0.72 3.93 -13.53
C ARG A 620 0.17 2.90 -14.51
N VAL A 621 -0.13 1.70 -14.04
CA VAL A 621 -0.74 0.63 -14.85
C VAL A 621 -2.16 0.41 -14.37
N ILE A 622 -3.12 0.39 -15.28
CA ILE A 622 -4.55 0.31 -14.96
C ILE A 622 -5.12 -0.95 -15.62
N GLU A 623 -5.84 -1.78 -14.87
CA GLU A 623 -6.57 -2.92 -15.44
C GLU A 623 -7.96 -2.53 -15.96
N ILE A 624 -8.65 -3.42 -16.67
CA ILE A 624 -10.04 -3.19 -17.07
C ILE A 624 -10.96 -3.25 -15.83
N PRO A 625 -12.16 -2.64 -15.86
CA PRO A 625 -13.04 -2.63 -14.70
C PRO A 625 -13.41 -4.03 -14.19
N THR A 626 -13.44 -4.20 -12.87
CA THR A 626 -13.80 -5.43 -12.14
C THR A 626 -14.89 -5.14 -11.09
N PRO A 627 -15.64 -6.15 -10.62
CA PRO A 627 -16.58 -5.95 -9.52
C PRO A 627 -15.84 -5.60 -8.23
N ARG A 628 -16.33 -4.60 -7.49
CA ARG A 628 -15.87 -4.25 -6.14
C ARG A 628 -16.51 -5.16 -5.09
N TRP A 629 -15.94 -5.27 -3.90
CA TRP A 629 -16.43 -6.12 -2.79
C TRP A 629 -17.91 -5.88 -2.44
N THR A 630 -18.38 -4.65 -2.62
CA THR A 630 -19.79 -4.25 -2.49
C THR A 630 -20.73 -4.99 -3.45
N ALA A 631 -20.27 -5.31 -4.67
CA ALA A 631 -21.02 -6.14 -5.62
C ALA A 631 -21.11 -7.60 -5.19
N TYR A 632 -20.03 -8.15 -4.64
CA TYR A 632 -20.05 -9.50 -4.07
C TYR A 632 -20.99 -9.58 -2.87
N ASP A 633 -20.96 -8.59 -1.99
CA ASP A 633 -21.83 -8.51 -0.82
C ASP A 633 -23.31 -8.40 -1.17
N ALA A 634 -23.66 -7.52 -2.13
CA ALA A 634 -25.04 -7.35 -2.58
C ALA A 634 -25.68 -8.68 -2.96
N ILE A 635 -24.93 -9.51 -3.70
CA ILE A 635 -25.38 -10.82 -4.18
C ILE A 635 -25.30 -11.88 -3.08
N LYS A 636 -24.22 -11.89 -2.29
CA LYS A 636 -24.00 -12.86 -1.21
C LYS A 636 -25.06 -12.75 -0.12
N PHE A 637 -25.41 -11.53 0.27
CA PHE A 637 -26.32 -11.24 1.39
C PHE A 637 -27.73 -10.86 0.94
N GLY A 638 -27.96 -10.67 -0.37
CA GLY A 638 -29.26 -10.27 -0.90
C GLY A 638 -29.66 -8.86 -0.45
N VAL A 639 -28.70 -7.94 -0.42
CA VAL A 639 -28.89 -6.56 0.04
C VAL A 639 -28.82 -5.59 -1.14
N GLU A 640 -29.67 -4.57 -1.12
CA GLU A 640 -29.63 -3.49 -2.11
C GLU A 640 -28.65 -2.43 -1.65
N MET A 641 -27.71 -2.07 -2.53
CA MET A 641 -26.76 -1.00 -2.28
C MET A 641 -27.33 0.35 -2.74
N GLY A 642 -27.02 1.42 -2.01
CA GLY A 642 -27.42 2.78 -2.39
C GLY A 642 -26.77 3.22 -3.71
N SER A 643 -27.32 4.25 -4.36
CA SER A 643 -26.78 4.79 -5.61
C SER A 643 -25.35 5.30 -5.49
N ASP A 644 -24.97 5.71 -4.29
CA ASP A 644 -23.68 6.35 -4.01
C ASP A 644 -22.60 5.32 -3.63
N VAL A 645 -22.95 4.03 -3.58
CA VAL A 645 -22.04 2.93 -3.28
C VAL A 645 -21.41 2.43 -4.58
N PRO A 646 -20.08 2.57 -4.78
CA PRO A 646 -19.41 2.04 -5.95
C PRO A 646 -19.55 0.52 -6.00
N MET A 647 -19.92 -0.02 -7.17
CA MET A 647 -20.09 -1.47 -7.39
C MET A 647 -19.00 -2.06 -8.31
N ILE A 648 -18.22 -1.19 -8.94
CA ILE A 648 -17.18 -1.51 -9.91
C ILE A 648 -15.93 -0.75 -9.46
N THR A 649 -14.78 -1.38 -9.55
CA THR A 649 -13.47 -0.78 -9.31
C THR A 649 -12.58 -0.95 -10.53
N GLN A 650 -11.49 -0.21 -10.58
CA GLN A 650 -10.46 -0.33 -11.61
C GLN A 650 -9.09 -0.28 -10.95
N GLU A 651 -8.58 -1.46 -10.65
CA GLU A 651 -7.34 -1.65 -9.93
C GLU A 651 -6.12 -1.17 -10.74
N ARG A 652 -5.05 -0.88 -10.02
CA ARG A 652 -3.89 -0.19 -10.57
C ARG A 652 -2.61 -0.52 -9.82
N ALA A 653 -1.49 -0.18 -10.46
CA ALA A 653 -0.15 -0.27 -9.89
C ALA A 653 0.62 1.03 -10.14
N TYR A 654 1.46 1.43 -9.18
CA TYR A 654 2.27 2.66 -9.23
C TYR A 654 3.73 2.34 -8.97
N THR A 655 4.60 2.59 -9.95
CA THR A 655 6.04 2.36 -9.77
C THR A 655 6.67 3.41 -8.86
N SER A 656 7.78 3.06 -8.20
CA SER A 656 8.65 4.10 -7.67
C SER A 656 9.06 5.08 -8.78
N PRO A 657 9.19 6.38 -8.48
CA PRO A 657 9.61 7.34 -9.49
C PRO A 657 11.06 7.14 -9.94
N ILE A 658 11.38 7.67 -11.11
CA ILE A 658 12.73 7.92 -11.61
C ILE A 658 12.91 9.43 -11.64
N TRP A 659 14.00 9.93 -11.09
CA TRP A 659 14.25 11.37 -10.98
C TRP A 659 15.29 11.84 -11.98
N TYR A 660 15.08 13.03 -12.54
CA TYR A 660 16.07 13.78 -13.29
C TYR A 660 16.47 15.03 -12.50
N THR A 661 17.77 15.28 -12.43
CA THR A 661 18.33 16.51 -11.85
C THR A 661 19.25 17.16 -12.89
N PRO A 662 19.05 18.45 -13.25
CA PRO A 662 19.91 19.18 -14.18
C PRO A 662 21.39 19.12 -13.77
N ARG A 663 22.28 18.96 -14.75
CA ARG A 663 23.73 19.07 -14.52
C ARG A 663 24.13 20.54 -14.47
N ASN A 664 24.79 20.94 -13.39
CA ASN A 664 25.37 22.30 -13.24
C ASN A 664 26.55 22.57 -14.17
#